data_AF-A0A8H4THF4-F1
#
_entry.id   AF-A0A8H4THF4-F1
#
_cell.length_a   1.000
_cell.length_b   1.000
_cell.length_c   1.000
_cell.angle_alpha   90.00
_cell.angle_beta   90.00
_cell.angle_gamma   90.00
#
_symmetry.space_group_name_H-M   'P 1'
#
loop_
_entity.id
_entity.type
_entity.pdbx_description
1 polymer ?
#
loop_
_entity_poly.entity_id
_entity_poly.type
_entity_poly.pdbx_seq_one_letter_code
_entity_poly.pdbx_strand_id
1 'polypeptide(L)'
;MPLPTSSIYEPPSAGFTGFPSRRSVVHSTEGIVAAPQPHAANCGLEILRAGGNAADAAVAVAAGLNVTEPVSTGIGGDMFLLYFDAATKQVKSLNGSGRSGSKQTLENIRKSLKIPEGKVGEIPTHHVHAATVPGAAAGWVDTVERFGSGKVSLSQILEPAIKLAENGFPLTEIASHSWQAQEKLLRDASPNFAEMLKKDPSAQDGVRAPRPGEVFKNPTLAQTFRTLATEGKKGFYTGRIAEEIVKVVQDLGGYLELDDLKHHLETGTQNTEPISVKFRGQGLTDKDPNGGVELWEHPPNGQGIVALMALGIIEQLEKQGKIPRFTPEDHNSTAYLHAIIEALRLGFTDASWYVTDPDTTKVPTAGMISPSYLAERAKIFSASKAHDGVQPGNPDFVSPALQSSDTVYFTVTDSAGNAASFINSNYAGFGTAIIPKGCGFTLQNRGANFSLDERHPNKLEPRKRPYHTIIPGMATNITDGSLHSTFGVMGGFNQPQGTIQVLLNQVLFGLNPQQALDAPRICIGAGMPDEGNVLDWTVHVEEGISEKTVEELKKLGHNVVVLKGWKRDRTNRELVCEGKVPTQNEQSLMAAIIWTTAGTGEPRFSYFCAGDGNVPLEKRNICHERLIVTPGHQYGHPCWDVLFLIRKEDNEDEKDDLTYTYEDALKEFLMNKLSNENADPYESIQVRIVKELEEAAKKGTDAKYKMKDYYKAVIEAPSKDAKSITEEQQVVVQACDSLWNTISEQRIKKNEEQTKYYLLQLISANHNELDGGARAFEWPTLGDWSPKAKI
;
A
#
# COMPACT_ATOMS: atom_id res chain seq x y z
N MET A 1 22.37 25.64 -11.98
CA MET A 1 23.07 24.53 -11.27
C MET A 1 22.00 23.60 -10.74
N PRO A 2 22.12 22.26 -10.91
CA PRO A 2 21.24 21.36 -10.17
C PRO A 2 21.48 21.57 -8.68
N LEU A 3 20.41 21.67 -7.90
CA LEU A 3 20.50 21.72 -6.44
C LEU A 3 21.32 20.51 -5.97
N PRO A 4 22.32 20.66 -5.10
CA PRO A 4 22.98 19.50 -4.51
C PRO A 4 21.91 18.68 -3.77
N THR A 5 22.02 17.35 -3.75
CA THR A 5 20.99 16.47 -3.16
C THR A 5 20.71 16.85 -1.70
N SER A 6 21.71 17.36 -0.98
CA SER A 6 21.58 17.89 0.38
C SER A 6 20.67 19.12 0.51
N SER A 7 20.39 19.84 -0.57
CA SER A 7 19.48 20.99 -0.61
C SER A 7 18.05 20.62 -0.96
N ILE A 8 17.81 19.38 -1.41
CA ILE A 8 16.45 18.83 -1.62
C ILE A 8 15.90 18.24 -0.32
N TYR A 9 16.78 17.84 0.60
CA TYR A 9 16.40 17.26 1.87
C TYR A 9 16.51 18.30 2.98
N GLU A 10 15.36 18.73 3.48
CA GLU A 10 15.28 19.59 4.65
C GLU A 10 15.98 18.94 5.87
N PRO A 11 16.61 19.74 6.74
CA PRO A 11 17.01 19.24 8.05
C PRO A 11 15.77 18.71 8.79
N PRO A 12 15.89 17.69 9.67
CA PRO A 12 14.77 17.03 10.36
C PRO A 12 13.93 17.91 11.32
N SER A 13 14.04 19.24 11.25
CA SER A 13 13.58 20.15 12.30
C SER A 13 12.62 21.24 11.84
N ALA A 14 12.12 21.22 10.62
CA ALA A 14 11.09 22.19 10.22
C ALA A 14 9.71 21.60 10.55
N GLY A 15 9.11 22.04 11.66
CA GLY A 15 7.74 21.75 12.05
C GLY A 15 6.70 22.38 11.12
N PHE A 16 6.82 22.14 9.81
CA PHE A 16 5.80 22.49 8.83
C PHE A 16 4.64 21.49 8.98
N THR A 17 3.64 21.93 9.74
CA THR A 17 2.24 21.48 9.80
C THR A 17 1.95 20.09 9.22
N GLY A 18 1.91 19.07 10.08
CA GLY A 18 1.24 17.82 9.76
C GLY A 18 -0.26 18.09 9.58
N PHE A 19 -0.75 18.09 8.35
CA PHE A 19 -2.17 18.08 8.08
C PHE A 19 -2.60 16.65 7.70
N PRO A 20 -3.78 16.19 8.13
CA PRO A 20 -4.33 14.94 7.63
C PRO A 20 -4.43 14.97 6.11
N SER A 21 -3.76 14.04 5.44
CA SER A 21 -3.87 13.88 3.99
C SER A 21 -5.14 13.08 3.64
N ARG A 22 -5.49 13.04 2.36
CA ARG A 22 -6.60 12.24 1.85
C ARG A 22 -6.13 11.48 0.62
N ARG A 23 -6.55 10.22 0.49
CA ARG A 23 -6.37 9.42 -0.73
C ARG A 23 -7.75 9.05 -1.24
N SER A 24 -8.01 9.33 -2.51
CA SER A 24 -9.22 8.85 -3.17
C SER A 24 -9.04 7.39 -3.59
N VAL A 25 -10.13 6.63 -3.58
CA VAL A 25 -10.13 5.28 -4.14
C VAL A 25 -9.78 5.35 -5.63
N VAL A 26 -8.87 4.47 -6.07
CA VAL A 26 -8.50 4.34 -7.48
C VAL A 26 -9.48 3.40 -8.17
N HIS A 27 -9.98 3.81 -9.33
CA HIS A 27 -10.90 3.03 -10.16
C HIS A 27 -10.27 2.74 -11.53
N SER A 28 -10.58 1.58 -12.10
CA SER A 28 -10.14 1.17 -13.44
C SER A 28 -11.11 0.14 -14.02
N THR A 29 -11.26 0.14 -15.34
CA THR A 29 -12.02 -0.87 -16.09
C THR A 29 -11.13 -1.91 -16.78
N GLU A 30 -9.80 -1.71 -16.77
CA GLU A 30 -8.85 -2.55 -17.52
C GLU A 30 -7.95 -3.42 -16.62
N GLY A 31 -7.87 -3.08 -15.34
CA GLY A 31 -7.00 -3.75 -14.36
C GLY A 31 -6.40 -2.76 -13.36
N ILE A 32 -6.02 -3.25 -12.20
CA ILE A 32 -5.41 -2.47 -11.11
C ILE A 32 -4.17 -3.21 -10.62
N VAL A 33 -3.11 -2.46 -10.32
CA VAL A 33 -1.93 -2.95 -9.60
C VAL A 33 -1.80 -2.11 -8.33
N ALA A 34 -1.78 -2.77 -7.18
CA ALA A 34 -1.54 -2.13 -5.88
C ALA A 34 -0.31 -2.76 -5.22
N ALA A 35 0.75 -1.95 -5.03
CA ALA A 35 2.04 -2.39 -4.52
C ALA A 35 2.70 -1.30 -3.66
N PRO A 36 3.62 -1.64 -2.74
CA PRO A 36 4.25 -0.68 -1.83
C PRO A 36 5.21 0.30 -2.51
N GLN A 37 5.69 -0.02 -3.72
CA GLN A 37 6.61 0.83 -4.50
C GLN A 37 5.99 1.22 -5.84
N PRO A 38 5.90 2.52 -6.18
CA PRO A 38 5.36 2.98 -7.45
C PRO A 38 6.08 2.41 -8.68
N HIS A 39 7.41 2.27 -8.61
CA HIS A 39 8.20 1.69 -9.69
C HIS A 39 7.88 0.20 -9.91
N ALA A 40 7.61 -0.56 -8.84
CA ALA A 40 7.19 -1.94 -8.96
C ALA A 40 5.75 -2.07 -9.46
N ALA A 41 4.84 -1.21 -9.00
CA ALA A 41 3.48 -1.14 -9.55
C ALA A 41 3.50 -0.87 -11.06
N ASN A 42 4.38 0.02 -11.51
CA ASN A 42 4.56 0.30 -12.94
C ASN A 42 5.09 -0.92 -13.72
N CYS A 43 5.93 -1.77 -13.13
CA CYS A 43 6.35 -3.02 -13.78
C CYS A 43 5.13 -3.91 -14.12
N GLY A 44 4.19 -4.07 -13.17
CA GLY A 44 2.94 -4.80 -13.41
C GLY A 44 2.05 -4.13 -14.46
N LEU A 45 1.92 -2.80 -14.41
CA LEU A 45 1.13 -2.04 -15.37
C LEU A 45 1.68 -2.15 -16.80
N GLU A 46 3.01 -2.15 -16.97
CA GLU A 46 3.64 -2.38 -18.27
C GLU A 46 3.26 -3.74 -18.85
N ILE A 47 3.21 -4.78 -18.01
CA ILE A 47 2.82 -6.13 -18.46
C ILE A 47 1.33 -6.23 -18.77
N LEU A 48 0.45 -5.63 -17.96
CA LEU A 48 -0.98 -5.55 -18.30
C LEU A 48 -1.20 -4.83 -19.64
N ARG A 49 -0.49 -3.71 -19.87
CA ARG A 49 -0.54 -2.97 -21.15
C ARG A 49 0.01 -3.76 -22.33
N ALA A 50 0.98 -4.64 -22.10
CA ALA A 50 1.51 -5.55 -23.11
C ALA A 50 0.57 -6.74 -23.40
N GLY A 51 -0.59 -6.82 -22.75
CA GLY A 51 -1.58 -7.87 -22.94
C GLY A 51 -1.41 -9.07 -22.01
N GLY A 52 -0.52 -8.99 -21.02
CA GLY A 52 -0.43 -9.96 -19.93
C GLY A 52 -1.65 -9.91 -19.00
N ASN A 53 -1.84 -10.96 -18.23
CA ASN A 53 -2.94 -11.07 -17.26
C ASN A 53 -2.46 -10.79 -15.81
N ALA A 54 -3.35 -10.96 -14.83
CA ALA A 54 -3.02 -10.69 -13.43
C ALA A 54 -1.83 -11.53 -12.90
N ALA A 55 -1.65 -12.77 -13.37
CA ALA A 55 -0.52 -13.61 -12.97
C ALA A 55 0.81 -13.13 -13.57
N ASP A 56 0.81 -12.79 -14.88
CA ASP A 56 2.00 -12.25 -15.56
C ASP A 56 2.46 -10.94 -14.89
N ALA A 57 1.52 -10.03 -14.65
CA ALA A 57 1.78 -8.75 -14.02
C ALA A 57 2.20 -8.89 -12.56
N ALA A 58 1.65 -9.86 -11.81
CA ALA A 58 2.07 -10.12 -10.43
C ALA A 58 3.55 -10.50 -10.35
N VAL A 59 4.05 -11.34 -11.26
CA VAL A 59 5.47 -11.71 -11.30
C VAL A 59 6.36 -10.52 -11.66
N ALA A 60 5.92 -9.64 -12.56
CA ALA A 60 6.64 -8.40 -12.86
C ALA A 60 6.70 -7.45 -11.65
N VAL A 61 5.63 -7.35 -10.86
CA VAL A 61 5.62 -6.58 -9.61
C VAL A 61 6.58 -7.19 -8.60
N ALA A 62 6.58 -8.52 -8.41
CA ALA A 62 7.51 -9.21 -7.50
C ALA A 62 8.98 -8.92 -7.86
N ALA A 63 9.32 -9.02 -9.14
CA ALA A 63 10.67 -8.73 -9.63
C ALA A 63 11.02 -7.24 -9.45
N GLY A 64 10.08 -6.33 -9.73
CA GLY A 64 10.24 -4.90 -9.46
C GLY A 64 10.51 -4.61 -7.99
N LEU A 65 9.77 -5.24 -7.07
CA LEU A 65 9.94 -5.09 -5.63
C LEU A 65 11.29 -5.62 -5.14
N ASN A 66 11.80 -6.71 -5.71
CA ASN A 66 13.15 -7.18 -5.40
C ASN A 66 14.21 -6.11 -5.73
N VAL A 67 13.99 -5.27 -6.74
CA VAL A 67 14.91 -4.17 -7.08
C VAL A 67 14.69 -2.96 -6.18
N THR A 68 13.44 -2.57 -5.97
CA THR A 68 13.09 -1.28 -5.33
C THR A 68 13.02 -1.35 -3.81
N GLU A 69 12.78 -2.53 -3.25
CA GLU A 69 12.62 -2.78 -1.82
C GLU A 69 13.27 -4.12 -1.40
N PRO A 70 14.57 -4.34 -1.68
CA PRO A 70 15.25 -5.60 -1.37
C PRO A 70 15.38 -5.87 0.13
N VAL A 71 15.14 -4.85 0.95
CA VAL A 71 15.10 -4.93 2.41
C VAL A 71 13.90 -5.74 2.90
N SER A 72 12.86 -5.94 2.08
CA SER A 72 11.62 -6.61 2.52
C SER A 72 11.39 -7.94 1.78
N THR A 73 12.06 -8.15 0.65
CA THR A 73 11.72 -9.23 -0.30
C THR A 73 12.83 -9.50 -1.30
N GLY A 74 12.77 -10.66 -1.96
CA GLY A 74 13.55 -10.92 -3.15
C GLY A 74 13.44 -12.34 -3.68
N ILE A 75 14.14 -12.58 -4.79
CA ILE A 75 14.28 -13.90 -5.42
C ILE A 75 15.01 -14.92 -4.53
N GLY A 76 15.80 -14.42 -3.56
CA GLY A 76 16.45 -15.23 -2.51
C GLY A 76 15.55 -15.60 -1.33
N GLY A 77 14.25 -15.29 -1.42
CA GLY A 77 13.24 -15.65 -0.43
C GLY A 77 12.19 -16.61 -0.96
N ASP A 78 10.99 -16.50 -0.41
CA ASP A 78 9.84 -17.37 -0.67
C ASP A 78 8.61 -16.57 -1.11
N MET A 79 7.62 -17.26 -1.71
CA MET A 79 6.34 -16.67 -2.10
C MET A 79 5.13 -17.57 -1.78
N PHE A 80 3.97 -16.93 -1.60
CA PHE A 80 2.66 -17.57 -1.65
C PHE A 80 1.70 -16.78 -2.56
N LEU A 81 0.79 -17.48 -3.22
CA LEU A 81 -0.21 -16.89 -4.13
C LEU A 81 -1.59 -17.49 -3.87
N LEU A 82 -2.61 -16.62 -3.83
CA LEU A 82 -4.00 -16.99 -4.16
C LEU A 82 -4.37 -16.35 -5.50
N TYR A 83 -4.83 -17.17 -6.45
CA TYR A 83 -5.24 -16.74 -7.78
C TYR A 83 -6.74 -16.98 -7.97
N PHE A 84 -7.49 -15.93 -8.29
CA PHE A 84 -8.88 -16.03 -8.70
C PHE A 84 -8.96 -16.15 -10.21
N ASP A 85 -9.48 -17.28 -10.67
CA ASP A 85 -9.81 -17.52 -12.06
C ASP A 85 -11.26 -17.09 -12.31
N ALA A 86 -11.44 -15.97 -13.01
CA ALA A 86 -12.76 -15.39 -13.22
C ALA A 86 -13.65 -16.23 -14.14
N ALA A 87 -13.06 -16.97 -15.06
CA ALA A 87 -13.81 -17.83 -15.98
C ALA A 87 -14.45 -19.01 -15.23
N THR A 88 -13.73 -19.57 -14.25
CA THR A 88 -14.24 -20.70 -13.45
C THR A 88 -14.82 -20.30 -12.11
N LYS A 89 -14.64 -19.04 -11.67
CA LYS A 89 -14.94 -18.54 -10.32
C LYS A 89 -14.30 -19.40 -9.23
N GLN A 90 -13.04 -19.78 -9.43
CA GLN A 90 -12.30 -20.63 -8.48
C GLN A 90 -11.09 -19.88 -7.94
N VAL A 91 -10.86 -20.03 -6.63
CA VAL A 91 -9.61 -19.64 -5.98
C VAL A 91 -8.66 -20.82 -6.06
N LYS A 92 -7.44 -20.57 -6.53
CA LYS A 92 -6.34 -21.54 -6.63
C LYS A 92 -5.18 -21.05 -5.78
N SER A 93 -4.33 -21.93 -5.26
CA SER A 93 -3.19 -21.53 -4.44
C SER A 93 -1.87 -22.19 -4.82
N LEU A 94 -0.78 -21.44 -4.64
CA LEU A 94 0.59 -21.93 -4.84
C LEU A 94 1.45 -21.66 -3.60
N ASN A 95 2.19 -22.71 -3.21
CA ASN A 95 3.20 -22.66 -2.15
C ASN A 95 4.60 -22.68 -2.77
N GLY A 96 5.22 -21.51 -2.85
CA GLY A 96 6.60 -21.32 -3.28
C GLY A 96 7.55 -21.11 -2.11
N SER A 97 7.34 -21.83 -0.99
CA SER A 97 8.25 -21.79 0.16
C SER A 97 9.32 -22.90 0.16
N GLY A 98 10.49 -22.50 0.65
CA GLY A 98 11.72 -23.28 0.73
C GLY A 98 11.76 -24.33 1.82
N ARG A 99 12.44 -25.45 1.53
CA ARG A 99 12.74 -26.50 2.51
C ARG A 99 14.11 -26.27 3.14
N SER A 100 14.29 -26.72 4.37
CA SER A 100 15.61 -26.90 4.99
C SER A 100 16.47 -27.87 4.17
N GLY A 101 17.78 -27.71 4.25
CA GLY A 101 18.74 -28.62 3.64
C GLY A 101 18.68 -30.02 4.22
N SER A 102 19.05 -31.01 3.41
CA SER A 102 19.09 -32.42 3.81
C SER A 102 20.03 -32.71 4.98
N LYS A 103 21.02 -31.85 5.22
CA LYS A 103 21.98 -31.95 6.35
C LYS A 103 21.66 -31.03 7.52
N GLN A 104 20.62 -30.19 7.43
CA GLN A 104 20.12 -29.38 8.55
C GLN A 104 19.28 -30.24 9.50
N THR A 105 19.94 -31.18 10.18
CA THR A 105 19.32 -31.95 11.27
C THR A 105 19.29 -31.13 12.55
N LEU A 106 18.32 -31.42 13.42
CA LEU A 106 18.26 -30.80 14.74
C LEU A 106 19.56 -30.95 15.53
N GLU A 107 20.17 -32.14 15.50
CA GLU A 107 21.47 -32.42 16.14
C GLU A 107 22.59 -31.53 15.59
N ASN A 108 22.73 -31.44 14.25
CA ASN A 108 23.77 -30.65 13.61
C ASN A 108 23.65 -29.17 13.94
N ILE A 109 22.42 -28.63 13.87
CA ILE A 109 22.16 -27.21 14.17
C ILE A 109 22.42 -26.91 15.64
N ARG A 110 21.92 -27.73 16.56
CA ARG A 110 22.15 -27.54 18.01
C ARG A 110 23.64 -27.58 18.36
N LYS A 111 24.38 -28.52 17.77
CA LYS A 111 25.83 -28.63 17.93
C LYS A 111 26.57 -27.41 17.37
N SER A 112 26.20 -26.96 16.17
CA SER A 112 26.82 -25.81 15.52
C SER A 112 26.59 -24.50 16.29
N LEU A 113 25.37 -24.30 16.79
CA LEU A 113 24.99 -23.16 17.64
C LEU A 113 25.46 -23.29 19.10
N LYS A 114 26.13 -24.39 19.46
CA LYS A 114 26.62 -24.67 20.82
C LYS A 114 25.53 -24.57 21.89
N ILE A 115 24.32 -25.02 21.55
CA ILE A 115 23.18 -25.00 22.47
C ILE A 115 23.43 -26.04 23.59
N PRO A 116 23.44 -25.64 24.88
CA PRO A 116 23.67 -26.58 25.97
C PRO A 116 22.62 -27.68 26.04
N GLU A 117 23.02 -28.85 26.56
CA GLU A 117 22.09 -29.93 26.85
C GLU A 117 20.98 -29.47 27.81
N GLY A 118 19.73 -29.89 27.57
CA GLY A 118 18.57 -29.46 28.35
C GLY A 118 18.09 -28.01 28.09
N LYS A 119 18.72 -27.26 27.18
CA LYS A 119 18.19 -25.98 26.68
C LYS A 119 17.60 -26.16 25.30
N VAL A 120 16.45 -25.54 25.03
CA VAL A 120 15.86 -25.59 23.70
C VAL A 120 16.69 -24.77 22.71
N GLY A 121 16.96 -23.50 23.05
CA GLY A 121 17.67 -22.56 22.18
C GLY A 121 16.84 -22.16 20.95
N GLU A 122 17.43 -21.35 20.08
CA GLU A 122 16.79 -20.84 18.86
C GLU A 122 17.83 -20.64 17.75
N ILE A 123 17.37 -20.51 16.51
CA ILE A 123 18.23 -20.16 15.37
C ILE A 123 18.18 -18.63 15.23
N PRO A 124 19.29 -17.90 15.43
CA PRO A 124 19.29 -16.46 15.26
C PRO A 124 18.95 -16.07 13.81
N THR A 125 18.14 -15.04 13.63
CA THR A 125 17.65 -14.56 12.33
C THR A 125 18.75 -14.18 11.34
N HIS A 126 19.91 -13.74 11.82
CA HIS A 126 21.06 -13.37 10.98
C HIS A 126 22.07 -14.51 10.80
N HIS A 127 21.84 -15.69 11.40
CA HIS A 127 22.75 -16.82 11.26
C HIS A 127 22.53 -17.54 9.93
N VAL A 128 23.60 -18.10 9.33
CA VAL A 128 23.53 -18.89 8.09
C VAL A 128 22.57 -20.09 8.17
N HIS A 129 22.28 -20.57 9.38
CA HIS A 129 21.37 -21.69 9.61
C HIS A 129 19.90 -21.32 9.45
N ALA A 130 19.59 -20.02 9.45
CA ALA A 130 18.27 -19.53 9.16
C ALA A 130 17.96 -19.56 7.64
N ALA A 131 18.96 -19.74 6.77
CA ALA A 131 18.73 -19.92 5.34
C ALA A 131 18.12 -21.29 5.05
N THR A 132 17.06 -21.30 4.25
CA THR A 132 16.48 -22.48 3.59
C THR A 132 16.64 -22.32 2.07
N VAL A 133 16.31 -23.34 1.28
CA VAL A 133 16.37 -23.24 -0.19
C VAL A 133 15.40 -22.15 -0.67
N PRO A 134 15.83 -21.08 -1.37
CA PRO A 134 14.92 -20.04 -1.84
C PRO A 134 13.84 -20.57 -2.79
N GLY A 135 12.56 -20.39 -2.45
CA GLY A 135 11.43 -20.88 -3.24
C GLY A 135 10.83 -19.88 -4.23
N ALA A 136 11.14 -18.58 -4.10
CA ALA A 136 10.51 -17.53 -4.90
C ALA A 136 10.76 -17.69 -6.41
N ALA A 137 11.99 -18.04 -6.82
CA ALA A 137 12.32 -18.21 -8.23
C ALA A 137 11.47 -19.29 -8.93
N ALA A 138 11.31 -20.47 -8.29
CA ALA A 138 10.40 -21.50 -8.78
C ALA A 138 8.95 -21.01 -8.79
N GLY A 139 8.53 -20.35 -7.72
CA GLY A 139 7.18 -19.82 -7.57
C GLY A 139 6.78 -18.83 -8.67
N TRP A 140 7.71 -17.94 -9.06
CA TRP A 140 7.48 -16.97 -10.14
C TRP A 140 7.31 -17.67 -11.49
N VAL A 141 8.20 -18.60 -11.82
CA VAL A 141 8.11 -19.35 -13.09
C VAL A 141 6.83 -20.17 -13.13
N ASP A 142 6.53 -20.90 -12.05
CA ASP A 142 5.33 -21.75 -11.98
C ASP A 142 4.03 -20.94 -11.99
N THR A 143 4.04 -19.72 -11.46
CA THR A 143 2.89 -18.79 -11.55
C THR A 143 2.58 -18.44 -13.01
N VAL A 144 3.61 -18.08 -13.79
CA VAL A 144 3.45 -17.77 -15.23
C VAL A 144 3.06 -19.02 -16.01
N GLU A 145 3.71 -20.16 -15.77
CA GLU A 145 3.41 -21.41 -16.47
C GLU A 145 1.98 -21.90 -16.23
N ARG A 146 1.44 -21.71 -15.03
CA ARG A 146 0.12 -22.24 -14.63
C ARG A 146 -1.03 -21.28 -14.88
N PHE A 147 -0.79 -19.98 -14.66
CA PHE A 147 -1.85 -18.96 -14.65
C PHE A 147 -1.59 -17.81 -15.62
N GLY A 148 -0.42 -17.74 -16.26
CA GLY A 148 -0.08 -16.67 -17.20
C GLY A 148 -0.94 -16.66 -18.46
N SER A 149 -0.99 -15.53 -19.14
CA SER A 149 -1.84 -15.33 -20.32
C SER A 149 -1.38 -16.12 -21.55
N GLY A 150 -0.11 -16.54 -21.59
CA GLY A 150 0.56 -17.07 -22.77
C GLY A 150 0.84 -16.01 -23.86
N LYS A 151 0.51 -14.73 -23.63
CA LYS A 151 0.70 -13.63 -24.58
C LYS A 151 2.03 -12.90 -24.40
N VAL A 152 2.59 -12.96 -23.20
CA VAL A 152 3.90 -12.40 -22.84
C VAL A 152 4.81 -13.51 -22.32
N SER A 153 6.06 -13.52 -22.78
CA SER A 153 7.08 -14.47 -22.32
C SER A 153 7.64 -14.07 -20.97
N LEU A 154 8.22 -15.02 -20.22
CA LEU A 154 8.91 -14.75 -18.96
C LEU A 154 10.01 -13.68 -19.11
N SER A 155 10.70 -13.66 -20.26
CA SER A 155 11.67 -12.60 -20.58
C SER A 155 11.02 -11.22 -20.66
N GLN A 156 9.87 -11.10 -21.32
CA GLN A 156 9.12 -9.83 -21.36
C GLN A 156 8.59 -9.44 -19.99
N ILE A 157 8.13 -10.40 -19.18
CA ILE A 157 7.63 -10.18 -17.82
C ILE A 157 8.73 -9.59 -16.89
N LEU A 158 9.95 -10.10 -16.97
CA LEU A 158 11.07 -9.66 -16.12
C LEU A 158 11.81 -8.42 -16.66
N GLU A 159 11.62 -8.07 -17.93
CA GLU A 159 12.32 -6.96 -18.59
C GLU A 159 12.18 -5.60 -17.86
N PRO A 160 11.01 -5.19 -17.36
CA PRO A 160 10.89 -3.93 -16.61
C PRO A 160 11.80 -3.89 -15.37
N ALA A 161 11.85 -4.98 -14.62
CA ALA A 161 12.71 -5.10 -13.44
C ALA A 161 14.20 -5.16 -13.81
N ILE A 162 14.56 -5.86 -14.90
CA ILE A 162 15.92 -5.88 -15.45
C ILE A 162 16.37 -4.45 -15.77
N LYS A 163 15.54 -3.67 -16.49
CA LYS A 163 15.85 -2.26 -16.81
C LYS A 163 16.02 -1.40 -15.56
N LEU A 164 15.14 -1.56 -14.56
CA LEU A 164 15.27 -0.84 -13.29
C LEU A 164 16.59 -1.17 -12.58
N ALA A 165 16.98 -2.44 -12.56
CA ALA A 165 18.21 -2.89 -11.91
C ALA A 165 19.47 -2.37 -12.61
N GLU A 166 19.50 -2.28 -13.95
CA GLU A 166 20.67 -1.80 -14.70
C GLU A 166 20.77 -0.28 -14.79
N ASN A 167 19.67 0.36 -15.14
CA ASN A 167 19.63 1.81 -15.34
C ASN A 167 19.58 2.55 -14.01
N GLY A 168 19.01 1.89 -13.00
CA GLY A 168 18.81 2.39 -11.66
C GLY A 168 17.52 3.16 -11.49
N PHE A 169 17.16 3.41 -10.23
CA PHE A 169 15.98 4.15 -9.83
C PHE A 169 16.32 5.05 -8.63
N PRO A 170 15.66 6.21 -8.47
CA PRO A 170 15.82 7.05 -7.29
C PRO A 170 15.18 6.36 -6.08
N LEU A 171 15.94 6.23 -4.98
CA LEU A 171 15.43 5.60 -3.77
C LEU A 171 14.43 6.50 -3.03
N THR A 172 13.35 5.92 -2.51
CA THR A 172 12.43 6.66 -1.63
C THR A 172 13.03 6.83 -0.24
N GLU A 173 12.54 7.81 0.53
CA GLU A 173 12.97 8.10 1.90
C GLU A 173 12.84 6.86 2.79
N ILE A 174 11.75 6.14 2.59
CA ILE A 174 11.39 4.93 3.32
C ILE A 174 12.39 3.81 3.06
N ALA A 175 12.56 3.46 1.79
CA ALA A 175 13.47 2.41 1.39
C ALA A 175 14.90 2.74 1.83
N SER A 176 15.29 4.02 1.73
CA SER A 176 16.61 4.48 2.16
C SER A 176 16.82 4.35 3.67
N HIS A 177 15.81 4.70 4.47
CA HIS A 177 15.87 4.55 5.91
C HIS A 177 16.04 3.07 6.31
N SER A 178 15.20 2.18 5.77
CA SER A 178 15.28 0.74 6.07
C SER A 178 16.61 0.12 5.63
N TRP A 179 17.19 0.59 4.52
CA TRP A 179 18.51 0.17 4.06
C TRP A 179 19.63 0.63 5.00
N GLN A 180 19.61 1.90 5.41
CA GLN A 180 20.58 2.47 6.34
C GLN A 180 20.53 1.77 7.70
N ALA A 181 19.33 1.46 8.20
CA ALA A 181 19.14 0.74 9.46
C ALA A 181 19.80 -0.66 9.46
N GLN A 182 19.90 -1.31 8.30
CA GLN A 182 20.47 -2.65 8.16
C GLN A 182 21.85 -2.70 7.50
N GLU A 183 22.50 -1.56 7.25
CA GLU A 183 23.83 -1.53 6.65
C GLU A 183 24.85 -2.32 7.50
N LYS A 184 24.78 -2.17 8.83
CA LYS A 184 25.67 -2.91 9.74
C LYS A 184 25.47 -4.42 9.61
N LEU A 185 24.21 -4.87 9.53
CA LEU A 185 23.88 -6.29 9.37
C LEU A 185 24.46 -6.85 8.07
N LEU A 186 24.33 -6.13 6.95
CA LEU A 186 24.95 -6.52 5.67
C LEU A 186 26.46 -6.71 5.80
N ARG A 187 27.15 -5.74 6.41
CA ARG A 187 28.61 -5.76 6.60
C ARG A 187 29.07 -6.91 7.49
N ASP A 188 28.32 -7.20 8.54
CA ASP A 188 28.68 -8.25 9.50
C ASP A 188 28.39 -9.66 8.96
N ALA A 189 27.28 -9.83 8.24
CA ALA A 189 26.80 -11.16 7.83
C ALA A 189 27.39 -11.64 6.50
N SER A 190 27.75 -10.73 5.57
CA SER A 190 28.14 -11.13 4.22
C SER A 190 29.54 -10.68 3.82
N PRO A 191 30.39 -11.58 3.29
CA PRO A 191 31.65 -11.19 2.67
C PRO A 191 31.45 -10.35 1.39
N ASN A 192 30.25 -10.37 0.80
CA ASN A 192 29.90 -9.67 -0.44
C ASN A 192 28.98 -8.45 -0.18
N PHE A 193 28.97 -7.91 1.05
CA PHE A 193 28.09 -6.80 1.48
C PHE A 193 28.05 -5.61 0.51
N ALA A 194 29.18 -5.31 -0.13
CA ALA A 194 29.31 -4.19 -1.06
C ALA A 194 28.38 -4.27 -2.29
N GLU A 195 27.90 -5.47 -2.67
CA GLU A 195 26.96 -5.63 -3.79
C GLU A 195 25.57 -5.03 -3.50
N MET A 196 25.20 -4.95 -2.22
CA MET A 196 23.95 -4.34 -1.77
C MET A 196 24.16 -2.92 -1.23
N LEU A 197 25.30 -2.28 -1.51
CA LEU A 197 25.58 -0.90 -1.07
C LEU A 197 25.96 -0.01 -2.25
N LYS A 198 25.73 1.29 -2.10
CA LYS A 198 26.10 2.29 -3.10
C LYS A 198 27.58 2.63 -2.97
N LYS A 199 28.30 2.65 -4.09
CA LYS A 199 29.70 3.12 -4.15
C LYS A 199 29.80 4.59 -3.74
N ASP A 200 30.69 4.85 -2.79
CA ASP A 200 31.03 6.17 -2.28
C ASP A 200 32.49 6.14 -1.77
N PRO A 201 33.46 6.68 -2.53
CA PRO A 201 34.88 6.65 -2.15
C PRO A 201 35.20 7.34 -0.81
N SER A 202 34.28 8.18 -0.30
CA SER A 202 34.43 8.86 0.98
C SER A 202 33.92 8.02 2.17
N ALA A 203 33.19 6.94 1.91
CA ALA A 203 32.64 6.06 2.93
C ALA A 203 33.60 4.91 3.29
N GLN A 204 33.34 4.25 4.42
CA GLN A 204 34.06 3.07 4.85
C GLN A 204 33.98 1.96 3.77
N ASP A 205 35.14 1.39 3.42
CA ASP A 205 35.29 0.38 2.36
C ASP A 205 34.85 0.86 0.95
N GLY A 206 34.71 2.18 0.77
CA GLY A 206 34.29 2.79 -0.50
C GLY A 206 32.80 2.59 -0.84
N VAL A 207 31.98 2.20 0.13
CA VAL A 207 30.53 1.95 -0.04
C VAL A 207 29.73 2.37 1.19
N ARG A 208 28.43 2.61 1.01
CA ARG A 208 27.44 2.87 2.08
C ARG A 208 26.01 2.64 1.61
N ALA A 209 25.05 2.61 2.52
CA ALA A 209 23.64 2.55 2.13
C ALA A 209 23.24 3.77 1.27
N PRO A 210 22.39 3.58 0.24
CA PRO A 210 21.90 4.67 -0.59
C PRO A 210 21.03 5.65 0.22
N ARG A 211 21.19 6.96 -0.02
CA ARG A 211 20.40 8.03 0.61
C ARG A 211 19.12 8.31 -0.20
N PRO A 212 18.13 9.02 0.36
CA PRO A 212 16.92 9.37 -0.38
C PRO A 212 17.25 10.07 -1.70
N GLY A 213 16.48 9.76 -2.74
CA GLY A 213 16.58 10.22 -4.13
C GLY A 213 17.89 9.92 -4.86
N GLU A 214 18.87 9.29 -4.22
CA GLU A 214 20.04 8.79 -4.95
C GLU A 214 19.64 7.62 -5.85
N VAL A 215 20.25 7.58 -7.03
CA VAL A 215 20.07 6.46 -7.95
C VAL A 215 20.87 5.26 -7.44
N PHE A 216 20.18 4.16 -7.16
CA PHE A 216 20.78 2.86 -6.88
C PHE A 216 20.69 1.95 -8.11
N LYS A 217 21.72 1.15 -8.35
CA LYS A 217 21.84 0.21 -9.48
C LYS A 217 22.29 -1.14 -8.95
N ASN A 218 21.74 -2.21 -9.51
CA ASN A 218 22.06 -3.59 -9.18
C ASN A 218 22.20 -4.45 -10.46
N PRO A 219 23.27 -4.25 -11.25
CA PRO A 219 23.47 -4.97 -12.51
C PRO A 219 23.67 -6.48 -12.31
N THR A 220 24.11 -6.93 -11.14
CA THR A 220 24.23 -8.37 -10.83
C THR A 220 22.86 -9.02 -10.68
N LEU A 221 21.90 -8.33 -10.04
CA LEU A 221 20.51 -8.79 -9.99
C LEU A 221 19.86 -8.82 -11.38
N ALA A 222 20.15 -7.82 -12.23
CA ALA A 222 19.69 -7.83 -13.62
C ALA A 222 20.17 -9.08 -14.37
N GLN A 223 21.44 -9.47 -14.18
CA GLN A 223 21.99 -10.69 -14.76
C GLN A 223 21.33 -11.95 -14.19
N THR A 224 20.96 -11.95 -12.91
CA THR A 224 20.19 -13.04 -12.28
C THR A 224 18.81 -13.18 -12.91
N PHE A 225 18.10 -12.07 -13.11
CA PHE A 225 16.80 -12.09 -13.80
C PHE A 225 16.90 -12.51 -15.25
N ARG A 226 17.96 -12.13 -15.98
CA ARG A 226 18.20 -12.64 -17.35
C ARG A 226 18.42 -14.14 -17.38
N THR A 227 19.18 -14.68 -16.44
CA THR A 227 19.37 -16.14 -16.32
C THR A 227 18.02 -16.83 -16.06
N LEU A 228 17.21 -16.33 -15.13
CA LEU A 228 15.86 -16.86 -14.88
C LEU A 228 14.95 -16.74 -16.11
N ALA A 229 14.97 -15.59 -16.79
CA ALA A 229 14.16 -15.28 -17.96
C ALA A 229 14.43 -16.21 -19.15
N THR A 230 15.69 -16.63 -19.33
CA THR A 230 16.14 -17.42 -20.48
C THR A 230 16.18 -18.91 -20.21
N GLU A 231 16.46 -19.32 -18.98
CA GLU A 231 16.65 -20.72 -18.59
C GLU A 231 15.53 -21.27 -17.68
N GLY A 232 14.58 -20.42 -17.29
CA GLY A 232 13.53 -20.75 -16.34
C GLY A 232 14.10 -21.19 -15.00
N LYS A 233 13.43 -22.12 -14.32
CA LYS A 233 13.85 -22.67 -13.01
C LYS A 233 15.29 -23.18 -13.02
N LYS A 234 15.73 -23.83 -14.11
CA LYS A 234 17.08 -24.41 -14.20
C LYS A 234 18.16 -23.35 -14.01
N GLY A 235 17.96 -22.14 -14.52
CA GLY A 235 18.92 -21.05 -14.38
C GLY A 235 19.19 -20.62 -12.95
N PHE A 236 18.23 -20.81 -12.04
CA PHE A 236 18.38 -20.44 -10.63
C PHE A 236 18.87 -21.61 -9.75
N TYR A 237 18.32 -22.80 -9.98
CA TYR A 237 18.57 -23.99 -9.14
C TYR A 237 19.73 -24.86 -9.62
N THR A 238 20.38 -24.50 -10.73
CA THR A 238 21.62 -25.11 -11.22
C THR A 238 22.60 -24.03 -11.69
N GLY A 239 23.84 -24.41 -12.00
CA GLY A 239 24.85 -23.49 -12.53
C GLY A 239 25.23 -22.37 -11.57
N ARG A 240 25.59 -21.19 -12.12
CA ARG A 240 26.27 -20.13 -11.37
C ARG A 240 25.55 -19.67 -10.10
N ILE A 241 24.21 -19.55 -10.15
CA ILE A 241 23.43 -19.01 -9.03
C ILE A 241 23.41 -20.05 -7.91
N ALA A 242 23.10 -21.30 -8.24
CA ALA A 242 23.08 -22.39 -7.28
C ALA A 242 24.45 -22.63 -6.63
N GLU A 243 25.51 -22.59 -7.43
CA GLU A 243 26.90 -22.74 -6.97
C GLU A 243 27.29 -21.64 -5.98
N GLU A 244 26.97 -20.38 -6.27
CA GLU A 244 27.30 -19.26 -5.37
C GLU A 244 26.45 -19.24 -4.10
N ILE A 245 25.18 -19.66 -4.15
CA ILE A 245 24.33 -19.84 -2.95
C ILE A 245 24.97 -20.88 -2.03
N VAL A 246 25.27 -22.07 -2.54
CA VAL A 246 25.82 -23.16 -1.74
C VAL A 246 27.20 -22.79 -1.23
N LYS A 247 28.03 -22.17 -2.07
CA LYS A 247 29.37 -21.74 -1.69
C LYS A 247 29.35 -20.79 -0.50
N VAL A 248 28.58 -19.69 -0.56
CA VAL A 248 28.57 -18.71 0.53
C VAL A 248 27.98 -19.29 1.82
N VAL A 249 26.96 -20.15 1.70
CA VAL A 249 26.37 -20.84 2.85
C VAL A 249 27.38 -21.78 3.52
N GLN A 250 28.10 -22.58 2.74
CA GLN A 250 29.10 -23.52 3.26
C GLN A 250 30.34 -22.81 3.82
N ASP A 251 30.82 -21.75 3.17
CA ASP A 251 31.95 -20.93 3.65
C ASP A 251 31.64 -20.32 5.04
N LEU A 252 30.37 -20.03 5.32
CA LEU A 252 29.88 -19.53 6.61
C LEU A 252 29.47 -20.65 7.60
N GLY A 253 29.67 -21.92 7.23
CA GLY A 253 29.41 -23.08 8.08
C GLY A 253 27.98 -23.63 8.05
N GLY A 254 27.17 -23.21 7.08
CA GLY A 254 25.83 -23.73 6.81
C GLY A 254 25.83 -25.07 6.07
N TYR A 255 24.63 -25.65 5.92
CA TYR A 255 24.46 -27.05 5.49
C TYR A 255 23.65 -27.22 4.19
N LEU A 256 23.31 -26.15 3.47
CA LEU A 256 22.67 -26.28 2.16
C LEU A 256 23.66 -26.85 1.14
N GLU A 257 23.20 -27.77 0.32
CA GLU A 257 23.99 -28.40 -0.75
C GLU A 257 23.31 -28.24 -2.12
N LEU A 258 24.07 -28.42 -3.19
CA LEU A 258 23.52 -28.36 -4.56
C LEU A 258 22.39 -29.39 -4.78
N ASP A 259 22.46 -30.53 -4.08
CA ASP A 259 21.39 -31.54 -4.11
C ASP A 259 20.07 -31.01 -3.53
N ASP A 260 20.11 -30.11 -2.54
CA ASP A 260 18.90 -29.51 -1.98
C ASP A 260 18.23 -28.54 -2.98
N LEU A 261 19.02 -27.75 -3.70
CA LEU A 261 18.51 -26.87 -4.76
C LEU A 261 17.97 -27.69 -5.95
N LYS A 262 18.69 -28.74 -6.35
CA LYS A 262 18.24 -29.68 -7.39
C LYS A 262 16.94 -30.39 -6.97
N HIS A 263 16.85 -30.82 -5.72
CA HIS A 263 15.62 -31.41 -5.20
C HIS A 263 14.45 -30.42 -5.24
N HIS A 264 14.68 -29.15 -4.92
CA HIS A 264 13.66 -28.11 -5.05
C HIS A 264 13.27 -27.86 -6.51
N LEU A 265 14.21 -27.92 -7.45
CA LEU A 265 13.92 -27.84 -8.89
C LEU A 265 13.01 -28.99 -9.37
N GLU A 266 13.26 -30.21 -8.88
CA GLU A 266 12.50 -31.41 -9.26
C GLU A 266 11.12 -31.48 -8.60
N THR A 267 11.01 -31.06 -7.33
CA THR A 267 9.75 -31.03 -6.59
C THR A 267 8.89 -29.80 -6.90
N GLY A 268 9.53 -28.68 -7.23
CA GLY A 268 8.92 -27.43 -7.65
C GLY A 268 8.03 -26.74 -6.61
N THR A 269 7.28 -25.75 -7.09
CA THR A 269 6.24 -25.07 -6.32
C THR A 269 5.04 -26.02 -6.15
N GLN A 270 4.57 -26.17 -4.91
CA GLN A 270 3.48 -27.09 -4.60
C GLN A 270 2.13 -26.43 -4.95
N ASN A 271 1.33 -27.13 -5.76
CA ASN A 271 -0.10 -26.85 -5.84
C ASN A 271 -0.74 -27.22 -4.50
N THR A 272 -1.46 -26.27 -3.94
CA THR A 272 -2.18 -26.46 -2.69
C THR A 272 -3.66 -26.19 -2.92
N GLU A 273 -4.51 -26.79 -2.09
CA GLU A 273 -5.93 -26.44 -2.05
C GLU A 273 -6.11 -25.29 -1.04
N PRO A 274 -6.65 -24.13 -1.45
CA PRO A 274 -6.88 -23.02 -0.54
C PRO A 274 -7.90 -23.41 0.54
N ILE A 275 -7.76 -22.83 1.72
CA ILE A 275 -8.68 -23.06 2.84
C ILE A 275 -9.58 -21.85 3.02
N SER A 276 -10.79 -22.06 3.51
CA SER A 276 -11.77 -20.99 3.62
C SER A 276 -12.71 -21.12 4.82
N VAL A 277 -13.29 -19.99 5.19
CA VAL A 277 -14.43 -19.89 6.11
C VAL A 277 -15.48 -18.97 5.48
N LYS A 278 -16.72 -19.48 5.42
CA LYS A 278 -17.90 -18.70 5.05
C LYS A 278 -18.37 -17.90 6.25
N PHE A 279 -18.45 -16.59 6.10
CA PHE A 279 -18.88 -15.67 7.14
C PHE A 279 -20.20 -15.01 6.74
N ARG A 280 -21.24 -15.30 7.53
CA ARG A 280 -22.57 -14.66 7.47
C ARG A 280 -22.96 -13.99 8.78
N GLY A 281 -21.99 -13.79 9.67
CA GLY A 281 -22.21 -13.14 10.95
C GLY A 281 -22.58 -11.68 10.78
N GLN A 282 -23.03 -11.09 11.89
CA GLN A 282 -23.23 -9.67 12.11
C GLN A 282 -24.32 -9.06 11.22
N GLY A 283 -25.32 -9.88 10.87
CA GLY A 283 -26.48 -9.42 10.10
C GLY A 283 -26.26 -9.38 8.59
N LEU A 284 -25.19 -9.97 8.06
CA LEU A 284 -25.04 -10.21 6.62
C LEU A 284 -26.12 -11.19 6.14
N THR A 285 -27.20 -10.68 5.54
CA THR A 285 -28.36 -11.51 5.12
C THR A 285 -28.34 -11.81 3.63
N ASP A 286 -29.05 -12.86 3.21
CA ASP A 286 -29.28 -13.21 1.78
C ASP A 286 -29.99 -12.09 0.98
N LYS A 287 -30.46 -11.02 1.65
CA LYS A 287 -31.10 -9.85 1.03
C LYS A 287 -30.13 -8.69 0.81
N ASP A 288 -28.95 -8.70 1.44
CA ASP A 288 -27.89 -7.75 1.16
C ASP A 288 -27.21 -8.14 -0.17
N PRO A 289 -26.72 -7.18 -0.98
CA PRO A 289 -26.05 -7.47 -2.25
C PRO A 289 -24.91 -8.50 -2.15
N ASN A 290 -24.38 -8.71 -0.94
CA ASN A 290 -23.24 -9.58 -0.68
C ASN A 290 -23.59 -10.92 0.00
N GLY A 291 -24.78 -11.14 0.62
CA GLY A 291 -25.19 -12.43 1.22
C GLY A 291 -24.21 -13.16 2.16
N GLY A 292 -23.15 -12.47 2.61
CA GLY A 292 -21.97 -13.01 3.28
C GLY A 292 -20.76 -13.26 2.35
N VAL A 293 -19.58 -13.31 2.95
CA VAL A 293 -18.30 -13.51 2.23
C VAL A 293 -17.65 -14.83 2.61
N GLU A 294 -16.98 -15.45 1.66
CA GLU A 294 -16.06 -16.55 1.94
C GLU A 294 -14.63 -16.00 1.93
N LEU A 295 -13.99 -16.01 3.09
CA LEU A 295 -12.59 -15.62 3.24
C LEU A 295 -11.72 -16.84 2.89
N TRP A 296 -10.78 -16.63 1.98
CA TRP A 296 -9.82 -17.62 1.50
C TRP A 296 -8.41 -17.25 1.94
N GLU A 297 -7.68 -18.27 2.36
CA GLU A 297 -6.30 -18.17 2.82
C GLU A 297 -5.47 -19.33 2.24
N HIS A 298 -4.16 -19.12 2.15
CA HIS A 298 -3.25 -20.22 1.83
C HIS A 298 -3.22 -21.24 3.00
N PRO A 299 -3.23 -22.56 2.74
CA PRO A 299 -3.13 -23.57 3.80
C PRO A 299 -1.78 -23.56 4.54
N PRO A 300 -1.66 -24.31 5.65
CA PRO A 300 -0.37 -24.64 6.26
C PRO A 300 0.64 -25.14 5.19
N ASN A 301 1.91 -24.78 5.26
CA ASN A 301 2.67 -24.19 6.37
C ASN A 301 2.50 -22.68 6.62
N GLY A 302 1.62 -21.98 5.88
CA GLY A 302 1.27 -20.58 6.14
C GLY A 302 0.37 -20.38 7.37
N GLN A 303 0.31 -19.14 7.89
CA GLN A 303 -0.46 -18.80 9.09
C GLN A 303 -1.87 -18.25 8.85
N GLY A 304 -2.37 -18.26 7.60
CA GLY A 304 -3.65 -17.63 7.23
C GLY A 304 -4.85 -18.23 7.97
N ILE A 305 -4.73 -19.49 8.40
CA ILE A 305 -5.72 -20.17 9.24
C ILE A 305 -6.08 -19.39 10.51
N VAL A 306 -5.19 -18.55 11.05
CA VAL A 306 -5.50 -17.68 12.21
C VAL A 306 -6.64 -16.71 11.88
N ALA A 307 -6.61 -16.09 10.70
CA ALA A 307 -7.66 -15.16 10.27
C ALA A 307 -9.00 -15.89 10.11
N LEU A 308 -8.98 -17.09 9.52
CA LEU A 308 -10.17 -17.95 9.37
C LEU A 308 -10.77 -18.35 10.72
N MET A 309 -9.92 -18.78 11.67
CA MET A 309 -10.36 -19.16 13.01
C MET A 309 -10.94 -17.97 13.77
N ALA A 310 -10.27 -16.81 13.73
CA ALA A 310 -10.76 -15.61 14.39
C ALA A 310 -12.12 -15.17 13.82
N LEU A 311 -12.27 -15.15 12.50
CA LEU A 311 -13.52 -14.79 11.83
C LEU A 311 -14.67 -15.74 12.20
N GLY A 312 -14.41 -17.05 12.17
CA GLY A 312 -15.44 -18.03 12.55
C GLY A 312 -15.73 -18.06 14.05
N ILE A 313 -14.76 -17.75 14.93
CA ILE A 313 -15.01 -17.55 16.37
C ILE A 313 -15.95 -16.35 16.57
N ILE A 314 -15.71 -15.22 15.91
CA ILE A 314 -16.59 -14.04 15.99
C ILE A 314 -18.03 -14.40 15.59
N GLU A 315 -18.22 -15.16 14.51
CA GLU A 315 -19.55 -15.63 14.11
C GLU A 315 -20.19 -16.54 15.18
N GLN A 316 -19.41 -17.42 15.82
CA GLN A 316 -19.91 -18.28 16.89
C GLN A 316 -20.25 -17.50 18.17
N LEU A 317 -19.49 -16.45 18.50
CA LEU A 317 -19.79 -15.58 19.64
C LEU A 317 -21.15 -14.90 19.48
N GLU A 318 -21.47 -14.42 18.28
CA GLU A 318 -22.79 -13.86 17.99
C GLU A 318 -23.89 -14.93 18.12
N LYS A 319 -23.70 -16.11 17.50
CA LYS A 319 -24.66 -17.23 17.56
C LYS A 319 -24.95 -17.67 19.01
N GLN A 320 -23.95 -17.56 19.89
CA GLN A 320 -24.07 -17.87 21.31
C GLN A 320 -24.61 -16.71 22.16
N GLY A 321 -24.91 -15.55 21.56
CA GLY A 321 -25.38 -14.36 22.26
C GLY A 321 -24.33 -13.72 23.17
N LYS A 322 -23.04 -13.99 22.95
CA LYS A 322 -21.92 -13.47 23.74
C LYS A 322 -21.46 -12.08 23.31
N ILE A 323 -21.70 -11.73 22.05
CA ILE A 323 -21.47 -10.39 21.50
C ILE A 323 -22.74 -9.92 20.78
N PRO A 324 -22.99 -8.60 20.72
CA PRO A 324 -24.10 -8.07 19.94
C PRO A 324 -23.80 -8.16 18.44
N ARG A 325 -24.77 -7.72 17.63
CA ARG A 325 -24.49 -7.28 16.27
C ARG A 325 -23.96 -5.86 16.33
N PHE A 326 -22.82 -5.62 15.69
CA PHE A 326 -22.22 -4.31 15.60
C PHE A 326 -22.88 -3.48 14.51
N THR A 327 -23.10 -2.20 14.78
CA THR A 327 -23.55 -1.21 13.81
C THR A 327 -22.36 -0.34 13.36
N PRO A 328 -22.51 0.51 12.32
CA PRO A 328 -21.46 1.45 11.91
C PRO A 328 -20.85 2.28 13.06
N GLU A 329 -21.66 2.62 14.07
CA GLU A 329 -21.24 3.39 15.25
C GLU A 329 -20.34 2.61 16.21
N ASP A 330 -20.30 1.28 16.09
CA ASP A 330 -19.48 0.39 16.93
C ASP A 330 -18.05 0.19 16.39
N HIS A 331 -17.69 0.79 15.26
CA HIS A 331 -16.33 0.70 14.70
C HIS A 331 -15.31 1.21 15.73
N ASN A 332 -14.33 0.35 16.05
CA ASN A 332 -13.34 0.58 17.12
C ASN A 332 -13.94 0.86 18.51
N SER A 333 -15.16 0.38 18.78
CA SER A 333 -15.71 0.31 20.13
C SER A 333 -15.00 -0.74 20.98
N THR A 334 -15.11 -0.62 22.31
CA THR A 334 -14.54 -1.57 23.27
C THR A 334 -15.04 -2.99 23.03
N ALA A 335 -16.34 -3.19 22.84
CA ALA A 335 -16.93 -4.51 22.66
C ALA A 335 -16.43 -5.18 21.36
N TYR A 336 -16.34 -4.41 20.27
CA TYR A 336 -15.81 -4.85 18.99
C TYR A 336 -14.34 -5.27 19.09
N LEU A 337 -13.48 -4.37 19.60
CA LEU A 337 -12.05 -4.66 19.71
C LEU A 337 -11.76 -5.79 20.69
N HIS A 338 -12.48 -5.88 21.81
CA HIS A 338 -12.34 -6.97 22.77
C HIS A 338 -12.64 -8.34 22.12
N ALA A 339 -13.74 -8.44 21.34
CA ALA A 339 -14.09 -9.66 20.63
C ALA A 339 -13.02 -10.08 19.61
N ILE A 340 -12.51 -9.11 18.82
CA ILE A 340 -11.43 -9.33 17.86
C ILE A 340 -10.15 -9.80 18.56
N ILE A 341 -9.74 -9.11 19.63
CA ILE A 341 -8.50 -9.40 20.35
C ILE A 341 -8.53 -10.83 20.90
N GLU A 342 -9.61 -11.21 21.57
CA GLU A 342 -9.73 -12.53 22.18
C GLU A 342 -9.87 -13.65 21.13
N ALA A 343 -10.59 -13.40 20.04
CA ALA A 343 -10.68 -14.36 18.92
C ALA A 343 -9.30 -14.60 18.27
N LEU A 344 -8.53 -13.54 18.03
CA LEU A 344 -7.16 -13.62 17.51
C LEU A 344 -6.22 -14.35 18.47
N ARG A 345 -6.27 -14.06 19.78
CA ARG A 345 -5.46 -14.77 20.80
C ARG A 345 -5.70 -16.28 20.76
N LEU A 346 -6.97 -16.68 20.64
CA LEU A 346 -7.32 -18.10 20.52
C LEU A 346 -6.79 -18.72 19.21
N GLY A 347 -6.89 -18.00 18.09
CA GLY A 347 -6.36 -18.44 16.79
C GLY A 347 -4.82 -18.57 16.81
N PHE A 348 -4.10 -17.57 17.31
CA PHE A 348 -2.64 -17.61 17.43
C PHE A 348 -2.15 -18.72 18.35
N THR A 349 -2.84 -18.94 19.47
CA THR A 349 -2.52 -20.04 20.40
C THR A 349 -2.54 -21.37 19.65
N ASP A 350 -3.61 -21.66 18.90
CA ASP A 350 -3.71 -22.95 18.20
C ASP A 350 -2.72 -23.02 17.02
N ALA A 351 -2.53 -21.93 16.28
CA ALA A 351 -1.58 -21.89 15.17
C ALA A 351 -0.13 -22.10 15.62
N SER A 352 0.27 -21.54 16.77
CA SER A 352 1.63 -21.70 17.30
C SER A 352 2.01 -23.16 17.56
N TRP A 353 1.01 -24.02 17.84
CA TRP A 353 1.23 -25.44 18.08
C TRP A 353 1.06 -26.29 16.81
N TYR A 354 -0.04 -26.08 16.08
CA TYR A 354 -0.45 -27.00 15.02
C TYR A 354 0.11 -26.66 13.63
N VAL A 355 0.41 -25.39 13.33
CA VAL A 355 0.84 -25.02 11.96
C VAL A 355 2.30 -25.41 11.74
N THR A 356 2.53 -26.21 10.71
CA THR A 356 3.86 -26.64 10.23
C THR A 356 3.71 -27.20 8.82
N ASP A 357 4.77 -27.82 8.27
CA ASP A 357 4.74 -28.48 6.97
C ASP A 357 3.81 -29.70 6.95
N PRO A 358 2.70 -29.67 6.19
CA PRO A 358 1.77 -30.79 6.09
C PRO A 358 2.36 -32.01 5.38
N ASP A 359 3.44 -31.86 4.60
CA ASP A 359 4.10 -32.98 3.91
C ASP A 359 4.84 -33.90 4.90
N THR A 360 5.25 -33.38 6.07
CA THR A 360 6.01 -34.13 7.07
C THR A 360 5.23 -34.36 8.36
N THR A 361 4.26 -33.51 8.69
CA THR A 361 3.54 -33.54 9.96
C THR A 361 2.07 -33.27 9.74
N LYS A 362 1.19 -34.12 10.29
CA LYS A 362 -0.26 -33.99 10.11
C LYS A 362 -0.78 -32.73 10.79
N VAL A 363 -1.26 -31.77 9.99
CA VAL A 363 -1.95 -30.56 10.47
C VAL A 363 -3.47 -30.78 10.40
N PRO A 364 -4.24 -30.63 11.50
CA PRO A 364 -5.68 -30.86 11.52
C PRO A 364 -6.49 -29.68 10.96
N THR A 365 -6.09 -29.14 9.80
CA THR A 365 -6.59 -27.89 9.21
C THR A 365 -8.13 -27.82 9.15
N ALA A 366 -8.79 -28.83 8.58
CA ALA A 366 -10.25 -28.87 8.47
C ALA A 366 -10.96 -28.90 9.83
N GLY A 367 -10.34 -29.53 10.85
CA GLY A 367 -10.87 -29.55 12.21
C GLY A 367 -10.77 -28.19 12.90
N MET A 368 -9.63 -27.51 12.72
CA MET A 368 -9.36 -26.19 13.34
C MET A 368 -10.30 -25.09 12.86
N ILE A 369 -10.82 -25.18 11.63
CA ILE A 369 -11.79 -24.22 11.08
C ILE A 369 -13.23 -24.76 11.04
N SER A 370 -13.49 -25.92 11.65
CA SER A 370 -14.84 -26.48 11.68
C SER A 370 -15.77 -25.67 12.60
N PRO A 371 -17.05 -25.46 12.23
CA PRO A 371 -17.99 -24.72 13.08
C PRO A 371 -18.09 -25.27 14.51
N SER A 372 -18.03 -26.60 14.68
CA SER A 372 -18.05 -27.25 16.00
C SER A 372 -16.83 -26.90 16.84
N TYR A 373 -15.63 -26.91 16.26
CA TYR A 373 -14.41 -26.56 16.99
C TYR A 373 -14.39 -25.08 17.37
N LEU A 374 -14.74 -24.20 16.43
CA LEU A 374 -14.79 -22.75 16.68
C LEU A 374 -15.85 -22.41 17.74
N ALA A 375 -16.98 -23.13 17.78
CA ALA A 375 -17.98 -22.98 18.83
C ALA A 375 -17.46 -23.38 20.22
N GLU A 376 -16.63 -24.44 20.31
CA GLU A 376 -15.96 -24.83 21.55
C GLU A 376 -14.94 -23.76 21.99
N ARG A 377 -14.11 -23.24 21.07
CA ARG A 377 -13.17 -22.15 21.37
C ARG A 377 -13.89 -20.88 21.84
N ALA A 378 -15.01 -20.54 21.22
CA ALA A 378 -15.85 -19.40 21.60
C ALA A 378 -16.38 -19.49 23.04
N LYS A 379 -16.43 -20.68 23.67
CA LYS A 379 -16.82 -20.81 25.08
C LYS A 379 -15.84 -20.14 26.04
N ILE A 380 -14.57 -20.02 25.68
CA ILE A 380 -13.50 -19.41 26.49
C ILE A 380 -13.69 -17.88 26.62
N PHE A 381 -14.29 -17.25 25.61
CA PHE A 381 -14.53 -15.81 25.61
C PHE A 381 -15.42 -15.35 26.78
N SER A 382 -15.03 -14.24 27.39
CA SER A 382 -15.73 -13.55 28.47
C SER A 382 -15.90 -12.07 28.14
N ALA A 383 -17.13 -11.60 27.91
CA ALA A 383 -17.41 -10.21 27.54
C ALA A 383 -16.98 -9.17 28.60
N SER A 384 -16.76 -9.59 29.84
CA SER A 384 -16.43 -8.71 30.97
C SER A 384 -14.97 -8.76 31.40
N LYS A 385 -14.15 -9.61 30.77
CA LYS A 385 -12.75 -9.79 31.16
C LYS A 385 -11.92 -10.41 30.04
N ALA A 386 -10.77 -9.82 29.75
CA ALA A 386 -9.71 -10.45 28.98
C ALA A 386 -9.29 -11.76 29.65
N HIS A 387 -9.08 -12.79 28.84
CA HIS A 387 -8.56 -14.05 29.34
C HIS A 387 -7.17 -13.81 29.96
N ASP A 388 -6.94 -14.29 31.19
CA ASP A 388 -5.71 -14.11 31.98
C ASP A 388 -4.47 -14.82 31.39
N GLY A 389 -4.56 -15.22 30.12
CA GLY A 389 -3.69 -16.20 29.49
C GLY A 389 -4.26 -17.60 29.69
N VAL A 390 -4.24 -18.36 28.61
CA VAL A 390 -3.96 -19.79 28.66
C VAL A 390 -2.86 -19.95 29.73
N GLN A 391 -3.13 -20.68 30.83
CA GLN A 391 -2.14 -21.00 31.87
C GLN A 391 -0.77 -21.26 31.24
N PRO A 392 0.37 -21.02 31.93
CA PRO A 392 1.68 -21.32 31.38
C PRO A 392 1.82 -22.85 31.16
N GLY A 393 1.27 -23.34 30.05
CA GLY A 393 2.13 -24.00 29.08
C GLY A 393 3.23 -22.99 28.85
N ASN A 394 4.32 -23.19 29.55
CA ASN A 394 5.61 -22.91 28.99
C ASN A 394 5.76 -24.01 27.92
N PRO A 395 5.29 -23.85 26.66
CA PRO A 395 5.96 -24.65 25.64
C PRO A 395 7.41 -24.22 25.82
N ASP A 396 8.32 -25.16 26.10
CA ASP A 396 9.73 -24.83 26.35
C ASP A 396 10.37 -24.13 25.13
N PHE A 397 9.59 -23.96 24.07
CA PHE A 397 9.84 -23.23 22.85
C PHE A 397 8.63 -22.39 22.41
N VAL A 398 8.87 -21.13 22.08
CA VAL A 398 7.94 -20.28 21.31
C VAL A 398 8.56 -20.09 19.94
N SER A 399 7.81 -20.30 18.85
CA SER A 399 8.36 -20.15 17.50
C SER A 399 8.94 -18.74 17.32
N PRO A 400 10.22 -18.60 16.90
CA PRO A 400 10.83 -17.31 16.57
C PRO A 400 10.11 -16.59 15.45
N ALA A 401 9.18 -17.26 14.75
CA ALA A 401 8.20 -16.60 13.89
C ALA A 401 7.54 -15.41 14.60
N LEU A 402 7.22 -15.56 15.89
CA LEU A 402 6.50 -14.59 16.72
C LEU A 402 7.26 -13.28 17.00
N GLN A 403 8.46 -13.12 16.45
CA GLN A 403 9.38 -12.02 16.73
C GLN A 403 9.47 -10.98 15.59
N SER A 404 8.40 -10.74 14.82
CA SER A 404 8.33 -9.83 13.65
C SER A 404 8.77 -10.43 12.29
N SER A 405 8.23 -9.88 11.20
CA SER A 405 8.58 -10.24 9.82
C SER A 405 8.36 -9.07 8.86
N ASP A 406 9.38 -8.80 8.05
CA ASP A 406 9.38 -7.87 6.92
C ASP A 406 8.96 -8.62 5.65
N THR A 407 7.97 -8.09 4.94
CA THR A 407 7.30 -8.80 3.84
C THR A 407 6.68 -7.78 2.92
N VAL A 408 6.74 -8.01 1.59
CA VAL A 408 5.92 -7.25 0.65
C VAL A 408 4.68 -8.06 0.26
N TYR A 409 3.54 -7.39 0.26
CA TYR A 409 2.28 -7.82 -0.31
C TYR A 409 1.96 -6.90 -1.48
N PHE A 410 1.37 -7.46 -2.52
CA PHE A 410 0.79 -6.69 -3.60
C PHE A 410 -0.34 -7.51 -4.23
N THR A 411 -1.19 -6.82 -4.96
CA THR A 411 -2.28 -7.47 -5.66
C THR A 411 -2.50 -6.86 -7.03
N VAL A 412 -2.95 -7.70 -7.95
CA VAL A 412 -3.23 -7.34 -9.33
C VAL A 412 -4.59 -7.88 -9.74
N THR A 413 -5.37 -7.06 -10.43
CA THR A 413 -6.54 -7.51 -11.21
C THR A 413 -6.37 -7.14 -12.68
N ASP A 414 -6.99 -7.92 -13.56
CA ASP A 414 -6.99 -7.67 -15.00
C ASP A 414 -8.40 -7.45 -15.57
N SER A 415 -8.46 -7.08 -16.85
CA SER A 415 -9.71 -6.82 -17.59
C SER A 415 -10.61 -8.05 -17.77
N ALA A 416 -10.08 -9.26 -17.60
CA ALA A 416 -10.88 -10.50 -17.61
C ALA A 416 -11.50 -10.79 -16.24
N GLY A 417 -11.17 -10.00 -15.22
CA GLY A 417 -11.64 -10.15 -13.85
C GLY A 417 -10.79 -11.12 -13.02
N ASN A 418 -9.66 -11.62 -13.54
CA ASN A 418 -8.77 -12.45 -12.73
C ASN A 418 -8.09 -11.60 -11.66
N ALA A 419 -7.69 -12.24 -10.57
CA ALA A 419 -6.95 -11.56 -9.51
C ALA A 419 -5.81 -12.42 -8.96
N ALA A 420 -4.70 -11.77 -8.63
CA ALA A 420 -3.55 -12.38 -7.99
C ALA A 420 -3.29 -11.69 -6.64
N SER A 421 -3.60 -12.36 -5.54
CA SER A 421 -3.18 -11.98 -4.19
C SER A 421 -1.81 -12.59 -3.94
N PHE A 422 -0.76 -11.79 -4.01
CA PHE A 422 0.62 -12.28 -4.05
C PHE A 422 1.44 -11.70 -2.91
N ILE A 423 2.23 -12.56 -2.27
CA ILE A 423 3.09 -12.16 -1.17
C ILE A 423 4.47 -12.81 -1.30
N ASN A 424 5.53 -12.01 -1.16
CA ASN A 424 6.93 -12.42 -1.33
C ASN A 424 7.78 -11.86 -0.18
N SER A 425 8.71 -12.62 0.38
CA SER A 425 9.45 -12.16 1.57
C SER A 425 10.80 -12.86 1.77
N ASN A 426 11.74 -12.13 2.38
CA ASN A 426 13.00 -12.67 2.93
C ASN A 426 12.92 -13.03 4.43
N TYR A 427 11.72 -13.01 5.01
CA TYR A 427 11.37 -13.09 6.42
C TYR A 427 11.65 -11.84 7.27
N ALA A 428 12.85 -11.60 7.76
CA ALA A 428 13.17 -10.41 8.55
C ALA A 428 14.27 -9.61 7.85
N GLY A 429 13.92 -8.39 7.45
CA GLY A 429 14.76 -7.45 6.73
C GLY A 429 15.38 -8.03 5.47
N PHE A 430 16.68 -7.79 5.31
CA PHE A 430 17.48 -8.42 4.26
C PHE A 430 17.59 -9.96 4.40
N GLY A 431 16.79 -10.59 5.25
CA GLY A 431 16.86 -11.99 5.59
C GLY A 431 18.06 -12.24 6.48
N THR A 432 18.90 -13.19 6.09
CA THR A 432 20.21 -13.39 6.72
C THR A 432 21.20 -12.27 6.40
N ALA A 433 20.87 -11.41 5.43
CA ALA A 433 21.78 -10.45 4.80
C ALA A 433 23.00 -11.07 4.09
N ILE A 434 23.05 -12.41 3.98
CA ILE A 434 24.09 -13.14 3.24
C ILE A 434 23.83 -13.01 1.74
N ILE A 435 24.82 -12.51 0.99
CA ILE A 435 24.74 -12.28 -0.45
C ILE A 435 25.59 -13.33 -1.20
N PRO A 436 24.98 -14.18 -2.04
CA PRO A 436 25.70 -15.00 -3.01
C PRO A 436 26.42 -14.09 -4.02
N LYS A 437 27.72 -14.34 -4.23
CA LYS A 437 28.57 -13.43 -5.00
C LYS A 437 28.07 -13.28 -6.43
N GLY A 438 28.04 -12.05 -6.94
CA GLY A 438 27.64 -11.73 -8.31
C GLY A 438 26.17 -12.04 -8.63
N CYS A 439 25.33 -12.26 -7.62
CA CYS A 439 23.92 -12.60 -7.80
C CYS A 439 22.97 -11.42 -7.51
N GLY A 440 23.40 -10.45 -6.69
CA GLY A 440 22.64 -9.21 -6.46
C GLY A 440 21.40 -9.34 -5.57
N PHE A 441 21.30 -10.37 -4.75
CA PHE A 441 20.21 -10.54 -3.78
C PHE A 441 20.73 -11.15 -2.47
N THR A 442 19.95 -11.06 -1.40
CA THR A 442 20.24 -11.69 -0.10
C THR A 442 19.43 -12.96 0.10
N LEU A 443 19.94 -13.90 0.92
CA LEU A 443 19.24 -15.11 1.30
C LEU A 443 18.27 -14.85 2.45
N GLN A 444 17.05 -15.37 2.35
CA GLN A 444 16.07 -15.29 3.45
C GLN A 444 16.54 -15.98 4.73
N ASN A 445 15.95 -15.59 5.86
CA ASN A 445 16.17 -16.21 7.17
C ASN A 445 14.96 -17.00 7.70
N ARG A 446 14.14 -17.53 6.79
CA ARG A 446 12.89 -18.22 7.13
C ARG A 446 13.07 -19.45 8.05
N GLY A 447 14.22 -20.11 7.97
CA GLY A 447 14.58 -21.24 8.82
C GLY A 447 14.62 -20.90 10.32
N ALA A 448 14.73 -19.61 10.68
CA ALA A 448 14.60 -19.16 12.07
C ALA A 448 13.27 -19.58 12.71
N ASN A 449 12.22 -19.80 11.92
CA ASN A 449 10.90 -20.19 12.43
C ASN A 449 10.83 -21.63 12.94
N PHE A 450 11.82 -22.48 12.64
CA PHE A 450 11.84 -23.85 13.14
C PHE A 450 12.01 -23.92 14.65
N SER A 451 11.39 -24.95 15.24
CA SER A 451 11.65 -25.33 16.62
C SER A 451 12.90 -26.15 16.80
N LEU A 452 13.66 -25.81 17.84
CA LEU A 452 14.75 -26.65 18.33
C LEU A 452 14.32 -27.54 19.52
N ASP A 453 13.02 -27.58 19.85
CA ASP A 453 12.42 -28.53 20.78
C ASP A 453 11.94 -29.77 20.01
N GLU A 454 12.46 -30.94 20.41
CA GLU A 454 12.16 -32.24 19.81
C GLU A 454 10.68 -32.64 19.85
N ARG A 455 9.91 -32.04 20.77
CA ARG A 455 8.49 -32.32 20.98
C ARG A 455 7.57 -31.42 20.17
N HIS A 456 8.09 -30.30 19.65
CA HIS A 456 7.27 -29.33 18.94
C HIS A 456 6.94 -29.83 17.52
N PRO A 457 5.68 -29.72 17.04
CA PRO A 457 5.33 -30.17 15.69
C PRO A 457 6.13 -29.48 14.58
N ASN A 458 6.42 -28.19 14.76
CA ASN A 458 7.29 -27.40 13.89
C ASN A 458 8.80 -27.56 14.17
N LYS A 459 9.26 -28.67 14.76
CA LYS A 459 10.70 -28.91 14.94
C LYS A 459 11.46 -28.95 13.61
N LEU A 460 12.73 -28.54 13.65
CA LEU A 460 13.64 -28.62 12.53
C LEU A 460 13.83 -30.08 12.12
N GLU A 461 13.51 -30.38 10.86
CA GLU A 461 13.78 -31.66 10.23
C GLU A 461 14.37 -31.40 8.83
N PRO A 462 15.21 -32.30 8.31
CA PRO A 462 15.72 -32.21 6.95
C PRO A 462 14.60 -32.18 5.91
N ARG A 463 14.74 -31.33 4.89
CA ARG A 463 13.78 -31.18 3.78
C ARG A 463 12.35 -30.86 4.22
N LYS A 464 12.20 -30.26 5.39
CA LYS A 464 10.93 -29.75 5.91
C LYS A 464 10.82 -28.26 5.61
N ARG A 465 9.61 -27.74 5.46
CA ARG A 465 9.35 -26.30 5.43
C ARG A 465 9.10 -25.77 6.84
N PRO A 466 9.65 -24.60 7.19
CA PRO A 466 9.33 -23.95 8.45
C PRO A 466 7.89 -23.40 8.44
N TYR A 467 7.30 -23.20 9.62
CA TYR A 467 6.16 -22.31 9.81
C TYR A 467 6.39 -21.00 9.07
N HIS A 468 5.39 -20.55 8.32
CA HIS A 468 5.52 -19.40 7.44
C HIS A 468 4.54 -18.28 7.83
N THR A 469 5.07 -17.05 7.93
CA THR A 469 4.27 -15.89 8.37
C THR A 469 3.47 -15.24 7.25
N ILE A 470 3.94 -15.33 6.01
CA ILE A 470 3.30 -14.60 4.91
C ILE A 470 1.99 -15.24 4.47
N ILE A 471 0.94 -14.42 4.35
CA ILE A 471 -0.41 -14.85 3.98
C ILE A 471 -0.99 -13.95 2.86
N PRO A 472 -1.35 -14.51 1.71
CA PRO A 472 -2.20 -13.82 0.74
C PRO A 472 -3.68 -14.04 1.08
N GLY A 473 -4.45 -12.96 1.21
CA GLY A 473 -5.88 -12.99 1.50
C GLY A 473 -6.76 -12.73 0.28
N MET A 474 -7.94 -13.36 0.25
CA MET A 474 -8.95 -13.13 -0.79
C MET A 474 -10.35 -13.38 -0.25
N ALA A 475 -11.34 -12.60 -0.67
CA ALA A 475 -12.74 -12.83 -0.35
C ALA A 475 -13.56 -13.01 -1.62
N THR A 476 -14.51 -13.95 -1.60
CA THR A 476 -15.53 -14.12 -2.65
C THR A 476 -16.92 -13.94 -2.08
N ASN A 477 -17.87 -13.50 -2.89
CA ASN A 477 -19.28 -13.45 -2.50
C ASN A 477 -19.84 -14.87 -2.40
N ILE A 478 -20.50 -15.21 -1.30
CA ILE A 478 -21.06 -16.56 -1.12
C ILE A 478 -22.22 -16.82 -2.10
N THR A 479 -22.93 -15.76 -2.49
CA THR A 479 -24.15 -15.84 -3.30
C THR A 479 -23.90 -16.38 -4.71
N ASP A 480 -22.80 -15.96 -5.35
CA ASP A 480 -22.53 -16.28 -6.75
C ASP A 480 -21.07 -16.68 -7.05
N GLY A 481 -20.21 -16.73 -6.02
CA GLY A 481 -18.80 -17.06 -6.13
C GLY A 481 -17.95 -16.00 -6.83
N SER A 482 -18.47 -14.80 -7.09
CA SER A 482 -17.67 -13.74 -7.70
C SER A 482 -16.59 -13.27 -6.72
N LEU A 483 -15.49 -12.73 -7.27
CA LEU A 483 -14.50 -12.04 -6.45
C LEU A 483 -15.17 -10.86 -5.74
N HIS A 484 -15.06 -10.84 -4.42
CA HIS A 484 -15.34 -9.64 -3.64
C HIS A 484 -14.08 -8.79 -3.70
N SER A 485 -13.06 -9.14 -2.91
CA SER A 485 -11.81 -8.39 -2.82
C SER A 485 -10.59 -9.31 -2.79
N THR A 486 -9.46 -8.78 -3.21
CA THR A 486 -8.14 -9.35 -2.98
C THR A 486 -7.35 -8.35 -2.14
N PHE A 487 -6.80 -8.83 -1.02
CA PHE A 487 -6.18 -7.96 -0.04
C PHE A 487 -5.15 -8.70 0.82
N GLY A 488 -4.31 -7.91 1.46
CA GLY A 488 -3.26 -8.39 2.34
C GLY A 488 -2.71 -7.23 3.15
N VAL A 489 -2.42 -7.52 4.40
CA VAL A 489 -1.84 -6.59 5.35
C VAL A 489 -0.50 -7.20 5.72
N MET A 490 0.62 -6.56 5.37
CA MET A 490 1.99 -7.04 5.64
C MET A 490 2.29 -7.09 7.16
N GLY A 491 3.44 -7.62 7.57
CA GLY A 491 3.93 -7.46 8.97
C GLY A 491 3.86 -8.67 9.87
N GLY A 492 4.39 -9.82 9.42
CA GLY A 492 4.48 -11.03 10.26
C GLY A 492 3.18 -11.41 10.96
N PHE A 493 3.16 -11.34 12.28
CA PHE A 493 1.97 -11.69 13.07
C PHE A 493 0.87 -10.63 13.02
N ASN A 494 1.13 -9.42 12.52
CA ASN A 494 0.07 -8.48 12.18
C ASN A 494 -0.78 -8.98 10.99
N GLN A 495 -0.25 -9.85 10.12
CA GLN A 495 -0.94 -10.18 8.87
C GLN A 495 -2.35 -10.77 9.09
N PRO A 496 -2.57 -11.80 9.95
CA PRO A 496 -3.92 -12.28 10.22
C PRO A 496 -4.82 -11.23 10.88
N GLN A 497 -4.24 -10.38 11.72
CA GLN A 497 -4.95 -9.37 12.51
C GLN A 497 -5.46 -8.24 11.63
N GLY A 498 -4.59 -7.73 10.76
CA GLY A 498 -4.92 -6.72 9.77
C GLY A 498 -5.91 -7.25 8.74
N THR A 499 -5.73 -8.50 8.29
CA THR A 499 -6.65 -9.16 7.33
C THR A 499 -8.08 -9.16 7.85
N ILE A 500 -8.32 -9.58 9.09
CA ILE A 500 -9.68 -9.57 9.64
C ILE A 500 -10.20 -8.15 9.87
N GLN A 501 -9.37 -7.21 10.33
CA GLN A 501 -9.81 -5.83 10.56
C GLN A 501 -10.23 -5.18 9.24
N VAL A 502 -9.41 -5.33 8.19
CA VAL A 502 -9.73 -4.84 6.84
C VAL A 502 -11.00 -5.48 6.29
N LEU A 503 -11.16 -6.79 6.40
CA LEU A 503 -12.35 -7.46 5.91
C LEU A 503 -13.60 -6.95 6.63
N LEU A 504 -13.58 -6.91 7.96
CA LEU A 504 -14.72 -6.47 8.79
C LEU A 504 -15.03 -4.98 8.57
N ASN A 505 -14.02 -4.15 8.33
CA ASN A 505 -14.18 -2.76 7.90
C ASN A 505 -15.03 -2.63 6.64
N GLN A 506 -14.79 -3.48 5.65
CA GLN A 506 -15.58 -3.49 4.42
C GLN A 506 -16.97 -4.08 4.62
N VAL A 507 -17.07 -5.25 5.26
CA VAL A 507 -18.33 -6.01 5.27
C VAL A 507 -19.30 -5.61 6.38
N LEU A 508 -18.81 -5.15 7.54
CA LEU A 508 -19.66 -4.73 8.67
C LEU A 508 -19.92 -3.23 8.68
N PHE A 509 -18.88 -2.43 8.43
CA PHE A 509 -18.95 -0.98 8.57
C PHE A 509 -19.09 -0.25 7.23
N GLY A 510 -19.14 -0.98 6.11
CA GLY A 510 -19.36 -0.42 4.78
C GLY A 510 -18.23 0.50 4.30
N LEU A 511 -17.02 0.37 4.87
CA LEU A 511 -15.88 1.20 4.49
C LEU A 511 -15.39 0.81 3.09
N ASN A 512 -15.12 1.82 2.26
CA ASN A 512 -14.51 1.59 0.96
C ASN A 512 -13.06 1.08 1.11
N PRO A 513 -12.41 0.55 0.05
CA PRO A 513 -11.06 0.00 0.15
C PRO A 513 -10.02 0.95 0.78
N GLN A 514 -10.05 2.24 0.45
CA GLN A 514 -9.10 3.20 1.03
C GLN A 514 -9.43 3.51 2.49
N GLN A 515 -10.70 3.69 2.84
CA GLN A 515 -11.14 3.89 4.23
C GLN A 515 -10.87 2.67 5.11
N ALA A 516 -11.04 1.46 4.59
CA ALA A 516 -10.78 0.22 5.33
C ALA A 516 -9.28 0.05 5.64
N LEU A 517 -8.42 0.57 4.75
CA LEU A 517 -6.99 0.72 5.02
C LEU A 517 -6.77 1.84 6.05
N ASP A 518 -7.21 3.08 5.77
CA ASP A 518 -6.99 4.28 6.60
C ASP A 518 -7.50 4.17 8.06
N ALA A 519 -8.38 3.20 8.34
CA ALA A 519 -8.95 2.97 9.65
C ALA A 519 -7.85 2.58 10.68
N PRO A 520 -7.80 3.24 11.85
CA PRO A 520 -6.86 2.90 12.93
C PRO A 520 -7.01 1.44 13.38
N ARG A 521 -5.87 0.76 13.57
CA ARG A 521 -5.81 -0.69 13.83
C ARG A 521 -5.29 -1.02 15.23
N ILE A 522 -5.54 -2.27 15.63
CA ILE A 522 -4.88 -2.92 16.75
C ILE A 522 -3.95 -4.03 16.26
N CYS A 523 -2.90 -4.32 17.03
CA CYS A 523 -1.99 -5.45 16.80
C CYS A 523 -1.55 -6.05 18.15
N ILE A 524 -1.74 -7.35 18.30
CA ILE A 524 -1.33 -8.15 19.46
C ILE A 524 0.08 -8.66 19.22
N GLY A 525 0.98 -8.48 20.18
CA GLY A 525 2.31 -9.09 20.17
C GLY A 525 3.15 -8.70 18.97
N ALA A 526 3.41 -7.40 18.84
CA ALA A 526 4.27 -6.83 17.80
C ALA A 526 5.75 -6.71 18.23
N GLY A 527 6.22 -7.62 19.10
CA GLY A 527 7.59 -7.57 19.63
C GLY A 527 8.63 -7.82 18.53
N MET A 528 9.68 -6.99 18.51
CA MET A 528 10.88 -7.22 17.68
C MET A 528 11.73 -8.35 18.27
N PRO A 529 12.59 -9.03 17.49
CA PRO A 529 13.42 -10.14 17.98
C PRO A 529 14.35 -9.73 19.13
N ASP A 530 14.73 -8.45 19.16
CA ASP A 530 15.70 -7.91 20.11
C ASP A 530 15.10 -7.51 21.47
N GLU A 531 13.76 -7.48 21.61
CA GLU A 531 13.11 -6.97 22.84
C GLU A 531 12.97 -8.04 23.94
N GLY A 532 13.13 -9.33 23.61
CA GLY A 532 13.00 -10.41 24.58
C GLY A 532 11.59 -10.57 25.16
N ASN A 533 11.29 -11.82 25.54
CA ASN A 533 9.99 -12.34 25.96
C ASN A 533 8.96 -12.49 24.81
N VAL A 534 8.89 -13.72 24.28
CA VAL A 534 8.12 -14.14 23.08
C VAL A 534 6.61 -14.30 23.36
N LEU A 535 6.12 -13.76 24.47
CA LEU A 535 4.71 -13.78 24.87
C LEU A 535 4.28 -12.40 25.36
N ASP A 536 4.64 -11.35 24.61
CA ASP A 536 4.05 -10.05 24.88
C ASP A 536 2.62 -10.01 24.30
N TRP A 537 1.63 -10.42 25.08
CA TRP A 537 0.21 -10.27 24.73
C TRP A 537 -0.27 -8.80 24.80
N THR A 538 0.67 -7.84 24.79
CA THR A 538 0.38 -6.41 24.61
C THR A 538 -0.43 -6.19 23.35
N VAL A 539 -1.48 -5.41 23.52
CA VAL A 539 -2.32 -4.88 22.46
C VAL A 539 -1.80 -3.50 22.13
N HIS A 540 -1.12 -3.40 21.00
CA HIS A 540 -0.76 -2.12 20.42
C HIS A 540 -1.96 -1.53 19.69
N VAL A 541 -2.19 -0.23 19.87
CA VAL A 541 -3.37 0.49 19.36
C VAL A 541 -2.88 1.77 18.70
N GLU A 542 -3.26 2.02 17.46
CA GLU A 542 -2.91 3.27 16.78
C GLU A 542 -3.61 4.49 17.36
N GLU A 543 -2.94 5.64 17.24
CA GLU A 543 -3.61 6.93 17.43
C GLU A 543 -4.81 7.08 16.48
N GLY A 544 -5.91 7.62 17.01
CA GLY A 544 -7.20 7.68 16.30
C GLY A 544 -8.27 6.78 16.93
N ILE A 545 -7.88 5.74 17.68
CA ILE A 545 -8.80 4.98 18.55
C ILE A 545 -9.08 5.81 19.82
N SER A 546 -10.36 5.88 20.21
CA SER A 546 -10.79 6.76 21.29
C SER A 546 -10.12 6.43 22.64
N GLU A 547 -9.80 7.46 23.43
CA GLU A 547 -9.21 7.27 24.76
C GLU A 547 -10.14 6.45 25.67
N LYS A 548 -11.46 6.65 25.54
CA LYS A 548 -12.47 5.85 26.23
C LYS A 548 -12.31 4.36 25.91
N THR A 549 -12.20 4.00 24.63
CA THR A 549 -11.98 2.61 24.20
C THR A 549 -10.69 2.04 24.81
N VAL A 550 -9.59 2.80 24.76
CA VAL A 550 -8.29 2.37 25.31
C VAL A 550 -8.38 2.11 26.82
N GLU A 551 -9.01 3.01 27.57
CA GLU A 551 -9.20 2.85 29.01
C GLU A 551 -10.12 1.67 29.37
N GLU A 552 -11.20 1.48 28.61
CA GLU A 552 -12.13 0.36 28.83
C GLU A 552 -11.49 -0.98 28.50
N LEU A 553 -10.67 -1.08 27.45
CA LEU A 553 -9.85 -2.28 27.16
C LEU A 553 -8.88 -2.58 28.31
N LYS A 554 -8.24 -1.57 28.90
CA LYS A 554 -7.40 -1.74 30.09
C LYS A 554 -8.21 -2.24 31.29
N LYS A 555 -9.42 -1.71 31.51
CA LYS A 555 -10.34 -2.17 32.58
C LYS A 555 -10.78 -3.62 32.39
N LEU A 556 -10.93 -4.08 31.14
CA LEU A 556 -11.17 -5.48 30.83
C LEU A 556 -9.95 -6.38 31.12
N GLY A 557 -8.76 -5.80 31.31
CA GLY A 557 -7.54 -6.54 31.64
C GLY A 557 -6.54 -6.67 30.49
N HIS A 558 -6.75 -6.00 29.35
CA HIS A 558 -5.75 -5.96 28.29
C HIS A 558 -4.57 -5.06 28.67
N ASN A 559 -3.35 -5.52 28.39
CA ASN A 559 -2.17 -4.66 28.42
C ASN A 559 -2.14 -3.82 27.13
N VAL A 560 -2.46 -2.53 27.21
CA VAL A 560 -2.65 -1.68 26.02
C VAL A 560 -1.58 -0.60 25.91
N VAL A 561 -0.90 -0.54 24.75
CA VAL A 561 0.10 0.47 24.41
C VAL A 561 -0.37 1.27 23.19
N VAL A 562 -0.41 2.59 23.31
CA VAL A 562 -0.78 3.47 22.18
C VAL A 562 0.46 3.80 21.35
N LEU A 563 0.37 3.58 20.04
CA LEU A 563 1.40 3.88 19.06
C LEU A 563 1.15 5.25 18.43
N LYS A 564 2.20 6.05 18.30
CA LYS A 564 2.15 7.41 17.73
C LYS A 564 3.29 7.62 16.72
N GLY A 565 3.05 8.46 15.72
CA GLY A 565 4.05 8.79 14.70
C GLY A 565 4.62 7.53 14.02
N TRP A 566 5.95 7.45 13.92
CA TRP A 566 6.63 6.33 13.24
C TRP A 566 6.41 4.95 13.88
N LYS A 567 6.11 4.89 15.19
CA LYS A 567 5.87 3.63 15.90
C LYS A 567 4.62 2.88 15.45
N ARG A 568 3.78 3.50 14.62
CA ARG A 568 2.59 2.90 13.99
C ARG A 568 2.95 1.87 12.91
N ASP A 569 4.21 1.80 12.49
CA ASP A 569 4.69 0.74 11.61
C ASP A 569 4.42 -0.68 12.16
N ARG A 570 4.38 -0.85 13.49
CA ARG A 570 4.01 -2.10 14.20
C ARG A 570 2.59 -2.61 13.89
N THR A 571 1.67 -1.75 13.46
CA THR A 571 0.28 -2.08 13.06
C THR A 571 0.06 -2.02 11.55
N ASN A 572 1.16 -1.92 10.79
CA ASN A 572 1.29 -1.49 9.40
C ASN A 572 1.14 0.01 9.16
N ARG A 573 2.04 0.51 8.31
CA ARG A 573 2.26 1.91 8.00
C ARG A 573 1.05 2.57 7.32
N GLU A 574 0.65 3.68 7.92
CA GLU A 574 0.26 4.91 7.23
C GLU A 574 1.24 6.01 7.60
N LEU A 575 1.43 6.98 6.70
CA LEU A 575 2.37 8.09 6.87
C LEU A 575 1.91 9.02 8.02
N VAL A 576 2.68 9.10 9.11
CA VAL A 576 2.62 10.23 10.07
C VAL A 576 4.03 10.73 10.37
N CYS A 577 4.31 11.98 10.01
CA CYS A 577 5.56 12.66 10.33
C CYS A 577 5.45 13.29 11.73
N GLU A 578 6.17 12.76 12.72
CA GLU A 578 6.51 13.50 13.94
C GLU A 578 8.02 13.49 14.23
N GLY A 579 8.53 14.70 14.52
CA GLY A 579 9.95 15.06 14.50
C GLY A 579 10.72 14.80 15.79
N LYS A 580 10.97 13.52 16.11
CA LYS A 580 12.12 13.12 16.95
C LYS A 580 12.70 11.80 16.45
N VAL A 581 14.00 11.78 16.19
CA VAL A 581 14.76 10.56 15.85
C VAL A 581 14.79 9.62 17.06
N PRO A 582 14.22 8.40 16.98
CA PRO A 582 14.49 7.33 17.92
C PRO A 582 15.55 6.36 17.35
N THR A 583 16.20 5.63 18.24
CA THR A 583 17.28 4.69 17.98
C THR A 583 16.79 3.35 17.42
N GLN A 584 17.55 2.82 16.44
CA GLN A 584 17.71 1.42 15.98
C GLN A 584 16.49 0.47 15.97
N ASN A 585 16.24 -0.08 14.77
CA ASN A 585 15.45 -1.29 14.44
C ASN A 585 13.93 -1.12 14.30
N GLU A 586 13.49 -0.35 13.31
CA GLU A 586 12.07 -0.26 12.88
C GLU A 586 11.99 -0.28 11.33
N GLN A 587 11.16 -1.17 10.75
CA GLN A 587 11.08 -1.48 9.30
C GLN A 587 9.65 -1.37 8.77
N SER A 588 9.51 -1.03 7.49
CA SER A 588 8.27 -0.49 6.90
C SER A 588 7.35 -1.55 6.27
N LEU A 589 6.03 -1.41 6.48
CA LEU A 589 5.01 -2.36 6.00
C LEU A 589 3.74 -1.67 5.46
N MET A 590 3.32 -1.92 4.21
CA MET A 590 2.12 -1.41 3.54
C MET A 590 0.97 -2.45 3.50
N ALA A 591 -0.24 -2.02 3.16
CA ALA A 591 -1.38 -2.89 2.86
C ALA A 591 -2.02 -2.46 1.54
N ALA A 592 -2.64 -3.41 0.83
CA ALA A 592 -3.29 -3.14 -0.45
C ALA A 592 -4.63 -3.88 -0.54
N ILE A 593 -5.64 -3.24 -1.13
CA ILE A 593 -6.96 -3.82 -1.39
C ILE A 593 -7.34 -3.46 -2.82
N ILE A 594 -7.76 -4.46 -3.60
CA ILE A 594 -8.49 -4.24 -4.84
C ILE A 594 -9.89 -4.83 -4.69
N TRP A 595 -10.89 -4.01 -5.01
CA TRP A 595 -12.30 -4.41 -5.06
C TRP A 595 -12.78 -4.40 -6.51
N THR A 596 -13.51 -5.44 -6.92
CA THR A 596 -14.04 -5.55 -8.28
C THR A 596 -15.56 -5.50 -8.26
N THR A 597 -16.15 -4.63 -9.07
CA THR A 597 -17.58 -4.69 -9.40
C THR A 597 -17.76 -5.57 -10.64
N ALA A 598 -17.73 -6.89 -10.48
CA ALA A 598 -18.00 -7.82 -11.57
C ALA A 598 -19.34 -8.53 -11.34
N GLY A 599 -20.36 -8.25 -12.18
CA GLY A 599 -21.55 -9.11 -12.23
C GLY A 599 -22.91 -8.45 -12.41
N THR A 600 -23.11 -7.62 -13.43
CA THR A 600 -24.29 -7.63 -14.32
C THR A 600 -23.93 -6.81 -15.55
N GLY A 601 -24.26 -7.25 -16.77
CA GLY A 601 -24.01 -6.52 -18.02
C GLY A 601 -24.79 -5.20 -18.17
N GLU A 602 -25.14 -4.56 -17.06
CA GLU A 602 -25.75 -3.25 -16.96
C GLU A 602 -25.00 -2.45 -15.87
N PRO A 603 -24.63 -1.18 -16.10
CA PRO A 603 -24.00 -0.35 -15.10
C PRO A 603 -24.95 -0.14 -13.92
N ARG A 604 -24.67 -0.79 -12.78
CA ARG A 604 -25.32 -0.46 -11.51
C ARG A 604 -24.59 0.74 -10.90
N PHE A 605 -25.17 1.93 -11.08
CA PHE A 605 -24.76 3.13 -10.36
C PHE A 605 -25.32 3.06 -8.93
N SER A 606 -24.45 2.95 -7.94
CA SER A 606 -24.80 3.20 -6.53
C SER A 606 -24.16 4.51 -6.12
N TYR A 607 -24.91 5.62 -6.21
CA TYR A 607 -24.53 6.90 -5.62
C TYR A 607 -24.96 6.91 -4.16
N PHE A 608 -24.03 7.19 -3.24
CA PHE A 608 -24.37 7.71 -1.92
C PHE A 608 -24.10 9.21 -1.92
N CYS A 609 -25.16 10.00 -2.09
CA CYS A 609 -25.15 11.43 -1.82
C CYS A 609 -25.87 11.65 -0.49
N ALA A 610 -25.17 12.11 0.54
CA ALA A 610 -25.80 12.66 1.72
C ALA A 610 -26.30 14.07 1.34
N GLY A 611 -27.61 14.24 1.18
CA GLY A 611 -28.24 15.54 0.91
C GLY A 611 -29.61 15.39 0.24
N ASP A 612 -30.61 16.04 0.81
CA ASP A 612 -32.05 15.88 0.60
C ASP A 612 -32.59 15.96 -0.85
N GLY A 613 -33.61 15.13 -1.13
CA GLY A 613 -34.80 15.53 -1.91
C GLY A 613 -34.76 15.49 -3.45
N ASN A 614 -35.46 14.49 -4.02
CA ASN A 614 -36.20 14.48 -5.29
C ASN A 614 -35.62 15.17 -6.55
N VAL A 615 -34.91 14.43 -7.41
CA VAL A 615 -34.98 14.54 -8.89
C VAL A 615 -34.61 13.18 -9.53
N PRO A 616 -35.39 12.62 -10.47
CA PRO A 616 -34.99 11.45 -11.25
C PRO A 616 -34.36 11.89 -12.59
N LEU A 617 -33.18 11.37 -12.96
CA LEU A 617 -32.58 11.65 -14.26
C LEU A 617 -31.98 10.39 -14.92
N GLU A 618 -32.44 10.16 -16.13
CA GLU A 618 -32.14 9.05 -17.03
C GLU A 618 -30.75 9.15 -17.68
N LYS A 619 -30.28 7.98 -18.14
CA LYS A 619 -29.08 7.65 -18.94
C LYS A 619 -28.38 8.85 -19.62
N ARG A 620 -27.12 9.09 -19.25
CA ARG A 620 -26.14 9.79 -20.10
C ARG A 620 -24.91 8.90 -20.33
N ASN A 621 -24.54 8.75 -21.60
CA ASN A 621 -23.33 8.06 -22.06
C ASN A 621 -22.08 8.87 -21.63
N ILE A 622 -21.09 8.19 -21.06
CA ILE A 622 -19.80 8.79 -20.71
C ILE A 622 -18.72 8.18 -21.62
N CYS A 623 -18.00 9.05 -22.34
CA CYS A 623 -16.87 8.71 -23.20
C CYS A 623 -15.64 8.25 -22.41
N HIS A 624 -14.90 7.33 -23.03
CA HIS A 624 -13.61 6.79 -22.62
C HIS A 624 -12.49 7.85 -22.67
N GLU A 625 -11.61 7.93 -21.64
CA GLU A 625 -10.14 7.84 -21.81
C GLU A 625 -9.31 7.93 -20.49
N ARG A 626 -8.04 7.56 -20.68
CA ARG A 626 -6.93 7.14 -19.80
C ARG A 626 -6.30 8.25 -18.92
N LEU A 627 -5.79 7.89 -17.74
CA LEU A 627 -5.00 8.79 -16.88
C LEU A 627 -3.56 8.31 -16.62
N ILE A 628 -2.61 9.23 -16.72
CA ILE A 628 -1.24 9.12 -16.18
C ILE A 628 -1.05 10.34 -15.27
N VAL A 629 -0.62 10.12 -14.03
CA VAL A 629 -0.21 11.20 -13.12
C VAL A 629 1.31 11.12 -12.92
N THR A 630 2.03 12.19 -13.27
CA THR A 630 3.46 12.35 -12.99
C THR A 630 3.75 13.77 -12.47
N PRO A 631 4.70 13.96 -11.54
CA PRO A 631 4.98 15.26 -10.94
C PRO A 631 5.84 16.15 -11.85
N GLY A 632 5.45 17.43 -11.98
CA GLY A 632 6.25 18.50 -12.59
C GLY A 632 6.37 19.68 -11.63
N HIS A 633 7.59 20.18 -11.42
CA HIS A 633 7.87 21.34 -10.57
C HIS A 633 7.59 22.66 -11.31
N GLN A 634 6.81 23.57 -10.70
CA GLN A 634 6.97 25.02 -10.88
C GLN A 634 6.42 25.82 -9.66
N TYR A 635 7.31 26.62 -9.07
CA TYR A 635 7.07 27.77 -8.16
C TYR A 635 6.20 27.58 -6.90
N GLY A 636 6.82 27.06 -5.83
CA GLY A 636 6.70 27.64 -4.49
C GLY A 636 5.38 27.55 -3.70
N HIS A 637 4.29 27.02 -4.27
CA HIS A 637 3.05 26.67 -3.55
C HIS A 637 2.43 25.39 -4.19
N PRO A 638 1.86 24.45 -3.41
CA PRO A 638 1.25 23.25 -3.96
C PRO A 638 -0.17 23.54 -4.46
N CYS A 639 -0.30 23.94 -5.72
CA CYS A 639 -1.56 23.84 -6.48
C CYS A 639 -1.38 22.81 -7.60
N TRP A 640 -2.36 21.92 -7.76
CA TRP A 640 -2.41 20.91 -8.81
C TRP A 640 -3.22 21.46 -9.99
N ASP A 641 -2.54 21.93 -11.05
CA ASP A 641 -3.20 22.26 -12.32
C ASP A 641 -2.95 21.15 -13.35
N VAL A 642 -4.04 20.64 -13.93
CA VAL A 642 -4.06 19.63 -15.00
C VAL A 642 -3.88 20.35 -16.35
N LEU A 643 -2.79 20.07 -17.06
CA LEU A 643 -2.56 20.60 -18.42
C LEU A 643 -3.14 19.64 -19.47
N PHE A 644 -4.16 20.08 -20.22
CA PHE A 644 -4.66 19.36 -21.40
C PHE A 644 -3.84 19.75 -22.64
N LEU A 645 -3.23 18.76 -23.32
CA LEU A 645 -2.81 18.90 -24.71
C LEU A 645 -3.67 17.96 -25.56
N ILE A 646 -4.72 18.50 -26.17
CA ILE A 646 -5.54 17.78 -27.15
C ILE A 646 -4.84 17.87 -28.50
N ARG A 647 -4.47 16.71 -29.06
CA ARG A 647 -4.16 16.60 -30.49
C ARG A 647 -5.46 16.22 -31.19
N LYS A 648 -5.92 17.08 -32.09
CA LYS A 648 -7.10 16.85 -32.92
C LYS A 648 -6.74 15.84 -34.01
N GLU A 649 -7.38 14.69 -34.05
CA GLU A 649 -7.50 13.89 -35.27
C GLU A 649 -8.83 14.29 -35.93
N ASP A 650 -8.73 14.82 -37.15
CA ASP A 650 -9.87 15.10 -38.00
C ASP A 650 -10.46 13.76 -38.48
N ASN A 651 -11.78 13.58 -38.36
CA ASN A 651 -12.52 12.79 -39.33
C ASN A 651 -13.93 13.36 -39.49
N GLU A 652 -14.27 13.57 -40.75
CA GLU A 652 -15.54 14.04 -41.28
C GLU A 652 -16.62 12.96 -41.16
N ASP A 653 -17.87 13.42 -41.24
CA ASP A 653 -19.11 12.66 -41.46
C ASP A 653 -19.75 11.95 -40.27
N GLU A 654 -20.65 12.66 -39.57
CA GLU A 654 -22.10 12.34 -39.59
C GLU A 654 -22.90 13.47 -38.90
N LYS A 655 -23.89 14.00 -39.63
CA LYS A 655 -24.89 14.95 -39.14
C LYS A 655 -26.09 14.17 -38.61
N ASP A 656 -26.40 14.32 -37.34
CA ASP A 656 -27.80 14.35 -36.87
C ASP A 656 -27.93 15.26 -35.64
N ASP A 657 -29.02 16.01 -35.65
CA ASP A 657 -29.20 17.34 -35.06
C ASP A 657 -29.89 17.23 -33.68
N LEU A 658 -29.13 17.29 -32.59
CA LEU A 658 -29.61 17.48 -31.21
C LEU A 658 -28.56 18.26 -30.39
N THR A 659 -28.47 19.58 -30.62
CA THR A 659 -27.59 20.46 -29.84
C THR A 659 -28.31 20.97 -28.57
N TYR A 660 -27.96 20.38 -27.42
CA TYR A 660 -28.05 21.07 -26.13
C TYR A 660 -26.63 21.42 -25.72
N THR A 661 -26.23 22.68 -25.86
CA THR A 661 -24.84 23.11 -25.63
C THR A 661 -24.63 23.56 -24.18
N TYR A 662 -23.37 23.60 -23.73
CA TYR A 662 -23.01 24.16 -22.42
C TYR A 662 -23.43 25.64 -22.29
N GLU A 663 -23.56 26.35 -23.42
CA GLU A 663 -24.10 27.72 -23.49
C GLU A 663 -25.61 27.77 -23.19
N ASP A 664 -26.38 26.74 -23.57
CA ASP A 664 -27.82 26.66 -23.28
C ASP A 664 -28.07 26.37 -21.80
N ALA A 665 -27.26 25.49 -21.19
CA ALA A 665 -27.29 25.22 -19.75
C ALA A 665 -26.87 26.45 -18.92
N LEU A 666 -25.89 27.23 -19.39
CA LEU A 666 -25.45 28.46 -18.71
C LEU A 666 -26.48 29.59 -18.85
N LYS A 667 -27.13 29.73 -20.02
CA LYS A 667 -28.26 30.65 -20.21
C LYS A 667 -29.42 30.31 -19.30
N GLU A 668 -29.78 29.04 -19.19
CA GLU A 668 -30.89 28.58 -18.34
C GLU A 668 -30.57 28.81 -16.86
N PHE A 669 -29.33 28.58 -16.43
CA PHE A 669 -28.86 28.87 -15.07
C PHE A 669 -28.87 30.37 -14.72
N LEU A 670 -28.40 31.23 -15.64
CA LEU A 670 -28.38 32.68 -15.45
C LEU A 670 -29.79 33.30 -15.52
N MET A 671 -30.65 32.81 -16.40
CA MET A 671 -32.04 33.28 -16.54
C MET A 671 -32.94 32.82 -15.38
N ASN A 672 -32.76 31.61 -14.85
CA ASN A 672 -33.47 31.13 -13.65
C ASN A 672 -33.05 31.86 -12.36
N LYS A 673 -31.89 32.53 -12.34
CA LYS A 673 -31.47 33.43 -11.25
C LYS A 673 -31.89 34.89 -11.46
N LEU A 674 -32.38 35.25 -12.64
CA LEU A 674 -32.80 36.60 -13.03
C LEU A 674 -34.33 36.80 -13.07
N SER A 675 -35.14 35.80 -12.71
CA SER A 675 -36.61 35.93 -12.67
C SER A 675 -37.16 36.39 -11.32
N ASN A 676 -36.49 37.35 -10.67
CA ASN A 676 -37.14 38.19 -9.67
C ASN A 676 -37.05 39.64 -10.16
N GLU A 677 -38.12 40.08 -10.81
CA GLU A 677 -38.37 41.47 -11.16
C GLU A 677 -38.50 42.30 -9.88
N ASN A 678 -37.37 42.82 -9.39
CA ASN A 678 -37.26 44.08 -8.66
C ASN A 678 -35.77 44.45 -8.64
N ALA A 679 -35.39 45.32 -9.58
CA ALA A 679 -34.04 45.87 -9.70
C ALA A 679 -33.65 46.63 -8.42
N ASP A 680 -32.55 46.21 -7.79
CA ASP A 680 -31.90 46.96 -6.71
C ASP A 680 -30.92 47.99 -7.30
N PRO A 681 -30.97 49.28 -6.90
CA PRO A 681 -30.02 50.32 -7.31
C PRO A 681 -28.54 50.04 -6.96
N TYR A 682 -28.24 48.97 -6.23
CA TYR A 682 -26.91 48.53 -5.85
C TYR A 682 -26.43 47.31 -6.67
N GLU A 683 -26.43 47.43 -8.01
CA GLU A 683 -25.72 46.48 -8.88
C GLU A 683 -24.22 46.56 -8.56
N SER A 684 -23.60 45.47 -8.11
CA SER A 684 -22.21 45.50 -7.63
C SER A 684 -21.25 45.95 -8.76
N ILE A 685 -20.27 46.79 -8.41
CA ILE A 685 -19.29 47.34 -9.36
C ILE A 685 -18.61 46.25 -10.22
N GLN A 686 -18.44 45.06 -9.64
CA GLN A 686 -17.89 43.89 -10.32
C GLN A 686 -18.78 43.38 -11.46
N VAL A 687 -20.11 43.32 -11.26
CA VAL A 687 -21.07 42.92 -12.30
C VAL A 687 -21.08 43.92 -13.47
N ARG A 688 -20.89 45.20 -13.15
CA ARG A 688 -20.83 46.28 -14.15
C ARG A 688 -19.55 46.22 -14.98
N ILE A 689 -18.41 45.96 -14.34
CA ILE A 689 -17.10 45.78 -15.01
C ILE A 689 -17.12 44.55 -15.91
N VAL A 690 -17.70 43.43 -15.45
CA VAL A 690 -17.83 42.21 -16.26
C VAL A 690 -18.71 42.47 -17.49
N LYS A 691 -19.86 43.15 -17.34
CA LYS A 691 -20.71 43.54 -18.48
C LYS A 691 -19.98 44.41 -19.51
N GLU A 692 -19.21 45.40 -19.07
CA GLU A 692 -18.47 46.28 -20.00
C GLU A 692 -17.33 45.55 -20.72
N LEU A 693 -16.63 44.64 -20.04
CA LEU A 693 -15.59 43.80 -20.64
C LEU A 693 -16.17 42.79 -21.63
N GLU A 694 -17.31 42.19 -21.31
CA GLU A 694 -18.05 41.30 -22.22
C GLU A 694 -18.55 42.05 -23.46
N GLU A 695 -19.06 43.27 -23.32
CA GLU A 695 -19.46 44.09 -24.47
C GLU A 695 -18.26 44.51 -25.32
N ALA A 696 -17.12 44.86 -24.71
CA ALA A 696 -15.91 45.23 -25.42
C ALA A 696 -15.31 44.04 -26.20
N ALA A 697 -15.39 42.83 -25.63
CA ALA A 697 -15.02 41.59 -26.30
C ALA A 697 -15.94 41.29 -27.50
N LYS A 698 -17.27 41.39 -27.32
CA LYS A 698 -18.25 41.22 -28.41
C LYS A 698 -18.08 42.21 -29.57
N LYS A 699 -17.57 43.41 -29.30
CA LYS A 699 -17.32 44.46 -30.31
C LYS A 699 -15.92 44.37 -30.93
N GLY A 700 -15.10 43.38 -30.56
CA GLY A 700 -13.76 43.16 -31.12
C GLY A 700 -12.73 44.23 -30.76
N THR A 701 -13.01 45.04 -29.73
CA THR A 701 -12.13 46.12 -29.26
C THR A 701 -11.16 45.62 -28.18
N ASP A 702 -9.93 46.14 -28.18
CA ASP A 702 -8.86 45.72 -27.26
C ASP A 702 -9.21 46.12 -25.82
N ALA A 703 -9.69 45.15 -25.03
CA ALA A 703 -10.11 45.31 -23.64
C ALA A 703 -9.04 45.95 -22.75
N LYS A 704 -7.76 45.81 -23.13
CA LYS A 704 -6.62 46.42 -22.45
C LYS A 704 -6.65 47.95 -22.46
N TYR A 705 -7.19 48.58 -23.50
CA TYR A 705 -7.24 50.05 -23.58
C TYR A 705 -8.36 50.65 -22.72
N LYS A 706 -9.53 49.99 -22.65
CA LYS A 706 -10.64 50.47 -21.81
C LYS A 706 -10.39 50.29 -20.31
N MET A 707 -9.77 49.18 -19.90
CA MET A 707 -9.35 49.00 -18.50
C MET A 707 -8.35 50.06 -18.06
N LYS A 708 -7.47 50.54 -18.96
CA LYS A 708 -6.51 51.61 -18.65
C LYS A 708 -7.21 52.93 -18.34
N ASP A 709 -8.23 53.29 -19.12
CA ASP A 709 -8.99 54.53 -18.93
C ASP A 709 -9.86 54.46 -17.68
N TYR A 710 -10.43 53.30 -17.38
CA TYR A 710 -11.20 53.06 -16.15
C TYR A 710 -10.30 53.08 -14.90
N TYR A 711 -9.13 52.44 -14.98
CA TYR A 711 -8.11 52.44 -13.94
C TYR A 711 -7.62 53.87 -13.64
N LYS A 712 -7.37 54.68 -14.68
CA LYS A 712 -7.08 56.12 -14.52
C LYS A 712 -8.23 56.90 -13.89
N ALA A 713 -9.48 56.64 -14.28
CA ALA A 713 -10.64 57.35 -13.75
C ALA A 713 -10.92 57.04 -12.28
N VAL A 714 -10.59 55.83 -11.81
CA VAL A 714 -10.88 55.37 -10.44
C VAL A 714 -9.72 55.64 -9.48
N ILE A 715 -8.46 55.49 -9.92
CA ILE A 715 -7.28 55.59 -9.05
C ILE A 715 -6.56 56.93 -9.19
N GLU A 716 -6.47 57.50 -10.40
CA GLU A 716 -5.75 58.77 -10.64
C GLU A 716 -6.65 60.02 -10.55
N ALA A 717 -7.96 59.88 -10.34
CA ALA A 717 -8.82 61.02 -10.07
C ALA A 717 -8.52 61.57 -8.65
N PRO A 718 -7.89 62.74 -8.51
CA PRO A 718 -7.53 63.26 -7.20
C PRO A 718 -8.80 63.74 -6.51
N SER A 719 -9.38 62.95 -5.61
CA SER A 719 -10.32 63.51 -4.66
C SER A 719 -9.51 64.41 -3.73
N LYS A 720 -9.75 65.73 -3.86
CA LYS A 720 -9.07 66.77 -3.09
C LYS A 720 -9.44 66.77 -1.59
N ASP A 721 -10.16 65.76 -1.11
CA ASP A 721 -10.50 65.57 0.29
C ASP A 721 -10.15 64.12 0.71
N ALA A 722 -8.87 63.93 1.01
CA ALA A 722 -8.28 62.66 1.43
C ALA A 722 -8.64 62.25 2.88
N LYS A 723 -9.93 62.16 3.20
CA LYS A 723 -10.41 61.49 4.42
C LYS A 723 -11.68 60.69 4.10
N SER A 724 -11.57 59.38 4.34
CA SER A 724 -12.55 58.29 4.13
C SER A 724 -12.71 57.78 2.69
N ILE A 725 -11.72 57.00 2.23
CA ILE A 725 -11.98 55.89 1.30
C ILE A 725 -12.39 54.70 2.18
N THR A 726 -13.53 54.05 1.92
CA THR A 726 -14.01 52.92 2.74
C THR A 726 -13.17 51.66 2.48
N GLU A 727 -13.10 50.71 3.43
CA GLU A 727 -12.35 49.45 3.26
C GLU A 727 -12.76 48.71 1.97
N GLU A 728 -14.05 48.73 1.64
CA GLU A 728 -14.58 48.15 0.40
C GLU A 728 -14.03 48.82 -0.86
N GLN A 729 -13.83 50.14 -0.85
CA GLN A 729 -13.21 50.86 -1.96
C GLN A 729 -11.71 50.53 -2.11
N GLN A 730 -11.01 50.26 -1.01
CA GLN A 730 -9.62 49.78 -1.05
C GLN A 730 -9.51 48.37 -1.62
N VAL A 731 -10.42 47.46 -1.26
CA VAL A 731 -10.49 46.10 -1.82
C VAL A 731 -10.75 46.13 -3.33
N VAL A 732 -11.66 47.00 -3.78
CA VAL A 732 -11.96 47.17 -5.22
C VAL A 732 -10.74 47.74 -5.97
N VAL A 733 -10.03 48.70 -5.38
CA VAL A 733 -8.81 49.27 -5.95
C VAL A 733 -7.69 48.21 -6.04
N GLN A 734 -7.47 47.43 -4.99
CA GLN A 734 -6.47 46.35 -4.98
C GLN A 734 -6.80 45.23 -5.96
N ALA A 735 -8.08 44.83 -6.06
CA ALA A 735 -8.53 43.84 -7.03
C ALA A 735 -8.32 44.33 -8.47
N CYS A 736 -8.63 45.60 -8.76
CA CYS A 736 -8.39 46.20 -10.07
C CYS A 736 -6.90 46.31 -10.40
N ASP A 737 -6.05 46.59 -9.41
CA ASP A 737 -4.60 46.69 -9.56
C ASP A 737 -3.94 45.34 -9.82
N SER A 738 -4.34 44.32 -9.08
CA SER A 738 -3.93 42.93 -9.35
C SER A 738 -4.35 42.48 -10.75
N LEU A 739 -5.62 42.70 -11.13
CA LEU A 739 -6.11 42.34 -12.46
C LEU A 739 -5.33 43.06 -13.56
N TRP A 740 -5.09 44.35 -13.40
CA TRP A 740 -4.39 45.18 -14.37
C TRP A 740 -2.93 44.73 -14.54
N ASN A 741 -2.22 44.47 -13.44
CA ASN A 741 -0.84 44.00 -13.49
C ASN A 741 -0.73 42.63 -14.18
N THR A 742 -1.60 41.68 -13.84
CA THR A 742 -1.63 40.35 -14.47
C THR A 742 -1.94 40.42 -15.97
N ILE A 743 -2.92 41.23 -16.39
CA ILE A 743 -3.25 41.44 -17.81
C ILE A 743 -2.12 42.18 -18.55
N SER A 744 -1.41 43.08 -17.86
CA SER A 744 -0.33 43.87 -18.45
C SER A 744 0.94 43.04 -18.68
N GLU A 745 1.31 42.18 -17.73
CA GLU A 745 2.50 41.33 -17.76
C GLU A 745 2.37 40.17 -18.75
N GLN A 746 1.19 39.54 -18.85
CA GLN A 746 1.00 38.37 -19.72
C GLN A 746 0.80 38.70 -21.20
N ARG A 747 0.81 39.98 -21.60
CA ARG A 747 0.66 40.44 -23.00
C ARG A 747 -0.46 39.70 -23.77
N ILE A 748 -1.63 39.54 -23.16
CA ILE A 748 -2.79 38.89 -23.78
C ILE A 748 -3.09 39.57 -25.12
N LYS A 749 -2.93 38.83 -26.23
CA LYS A 749 -3.26 39.31 -27.58
C LYS A 749 -4.49 38.57 -28.08
N LYS A 750 -5.52 39.35 -28.43
CA LYS A 750 -6.58 39.11 -29.44
C LYS A 750 -7.29 37.74 -29.50
N ASN A 751 -7.20 36.87 -28.50
CA ASN A 751 -7.99 35.64 -28.47
C ASN A 751 -9.11 35.74 -27.40
N GLU A 752 -10.35 35.81 -27.89
CA GLU A 752 -11.55 36.09 -27.09
C GLU A 752 -11.84 34.95 -26.10
N GLU A 753 -11.62 33.70 -26.49
CA GLU A 753 -11.81 32.53 -25.62
C GLU A 753 -10.79 32.47 -24.48
N GLN A 754 -9.55 32.84 -24.76
CA GLN A 754 -8.49 32.83 -23.74
C GLN A 754 -8.73 33.92 -22.70
N THR A 755 -9.25 35.08 -23.13
CA THR A 755 -9.63 36.17 -22.22
C THR A 755 -10.85 35.79 -21.36
N LYS A 756 -11.86 35.11 -21.94
CA LYS A 756 -13.03 34.60 -21.22
C LYS A 756 -12.64 33.53 -20.18
N TYR A 757 -11.73 32.63 -20.53
CA TYR A 757 -11.22 31.58 -19.64
C TYR A 757 -10.48 32.17 -18.42
N TYR A 758 -9.61 33.16 -18.64
CA TYR A 758 -8.89 33.82 -17.54
C TYR A 758 -9.81 34.64 -16.63
N LEU A 759 -10.83 35.30 -17.20
CA LEU A 759 -11.85 36.00 -16.40
C LEU A 759 -12.65 35.04 -15.51
N LEU A 760 -12.99 33.84 -16.01
CA LEU A 760 -13.68 32.80 -15.23
C LEU A 760 -12.81 32.26 -14.08
N GLN A 761 -11.51 32.06 -14.31
CA GLN A 761 -10.58 31.65 -13.23
C GLN A 761 -10.43 32.75 -12.16
N LEU A 762 -10.39 34.01 -12.56
CA LEU A 762 -10.28 35.15 -11.64
C LEU A 762 -11.54 35.32 -10.77
N ILE A 763 -12.73 35.07 -11.31
CA ILE A 763 -13.99 35.09 -10.55
C ILE A 763 -14.06 33.91 -9.57
N SER A 764 -13.58 32.73 -9.97
CA SER A 764 -13.53 31.54 -9.11
C SER A 764 -12.56 31.68 -7.94
N ALA A 765 -11.41 32.35 -8.13
CA ALA A 765 -10.39 32.51 -7.10
C ALA A 765 -10.85 33.40 -5.94
N ASN A 766 -11.64 34.45 -6.23
CA ASN A 766 -12.15 35.38 -5.21
C ASN A 766 -13.34 34.85 -4.40
N HIS A 767 -13.92 33.71 -4.79
CA HIS A 767 -15.06 33.13 -4.07
C HIS A 767 -14.65 32.42 -2.77
N ASN A 768 -13.36 32.07 -2.62
CA ASN A 768 -12.82 31.36 -1.45
C ASN A 768 -12.35 32.27 -0.30
N GLU A 769 -12.31 33.60 -0.50
CA GLU A 769 -11.95 34.56 0.57
C GLU A 769 -13.17 35.13 1.31
N LEU A 770 -14.39 34.71 0.95
CA LEU A 770 -15.65 35.24 1.52
C LEU A 770 -16.20 34.44 2.70
N ASP A 771 -15.64 33.27 3.04
CA ASP A 771 -16.02 32.49 4.23
C ASP A 771 -14.96 32.60 5.35
N GLY A 772 -14.81 33.82 5.88
CA GLY A 772 -14.52 34.06 7.30
C GLY A 772 -13.08 33.96 7.80
N GLY A 773 -12.45 35.12 8.06
CA GLY A 773 -11.46 35.29 9.14
C GLY A 773 -10.16 35.99 8.78
N ALA A 774 -10.18 37.31 8.63
CA ALA A 774 -8.98 38.13 8.43
C ALA A 774 -8.06 38.18 9.66
N ARG A 775 -6.75 37.98 9.44
CA ARG A 775 -5.67 38.68 10.18
C ARG A 775 -4.57 39.07 9.21
N ALA A 776 -4.45 40.38 8.99
CA ALA A 776 -3.37 41.00 8.24
C ALA A 776 -2.02 40.79 8.95
N PHE A 777 -0.99 40.42 8.19
CA PHE A 777 0.40 40.63 8.58
C PHE A 777 1.09 41.44 7.47
N GLU A 778 1.77 42.50 7.91
CA GLU A 778 2.44 43.52 7.10
C GLU A 778 3.54 42.94 6.19
N TRP A 779 3.60 43.43 4.96
CA TRP A 779 4.71 43.16 4.02
C TRP A 779 5.82 44.21 4.21
N PRO A 780 7.12 43.83 4.28
CA PRO A 780 8.22 44.78 4.18
C PRO A 780 8.37 45.29 2.74
N THR A 781 8.62 46.58 2.60
CA THR A 781 8.85 47.28 1.33
C THR A 781 10.13 46.82 0.63
N LEU A 782 10.00 46.43 -0.64
CA LEU A 782 11.11 46.13 -1.55
C LEU A 782 11.71 47.42 -2.11
N GLY A 783 12.80 47.88 -1.50
CA GLY A 783 13.72 48.88 -2.07
C GLY A 783 14.91 48.20 -2.76
N ASP A 784 15.14 48.62 -4.00
CA ASP A 784 16.41 48.60 -4.74
C ASP A 784 17.07 47.28 -5.12
N TRP A 785 16.72 46.69 -6.27
CA TRP A 785 17.71 46.00 -7.13
C TRP A 785 17.54 46.34 -8.61
N SER A 786 18.64 46.80 -9.21
CA SER A 786 18.75 47.41 -10.54
C SER A 786 18.74 46.38 -11.70
N PRO A 787 18.34 46.79 -12.94
CA PRO A 787 18.21 45.90 -14.08
C PRO A 787 19.48 45.89 -14.94
N LYS A 788 20.21 44.76 -15.01
CA LYS A 788 21.15 44.48 -16.11
C LYS A 788 21.28 42.98 -16.37
N ALA A 789 20.66 42.51 -17.46
CA ALA A 789 21.38 41.92 -18.60
C ALA A 789 20.39 41.39 -19.67
N LYS A 790 20.45 41.97 -20.88
CA LYS A 790 20.30 41.25 -22.17
C LYS A 790 21.51 40.31 -22.27
N ILE A 791 21.50 39.09 -22.80
CA ILE A 791 20.87 38.43 -23.96
C ILE A 791 20.52 37.00 -23.55
#